data_AF-A0A561ERT2-F1
#
_entry.id   AF-A0A561ERT2-F1
#
_cell.length_a   1.000
_cell.length_b   1.000
_cell.length_c   1.000
_cell.angle_alpha   90.00
_cell.angle_beta   90.00
_cell.angle_gamma   90.00
#
_symmetry.space_group_name_H-M   'P 1'
#
loop_
_entity.id
_entity.type
_entity.pdbx_description
1 polymer ?
#
loop_
_entity_poly.entity_id
_entity_poly.type
_entity_poly.pdbx_seq_one_letter_code
_entity_poly.pdbx_strand_id
1 'polypeptide(L)'
;MPRLEQQDDGGMGGRETIATDGSPAGRAPTGLRRDLAGPLRGLVTGQCLGQCADGLAQIAFAQFVLFDVGRGATPGRIAAVLAVTLLPFSVVGPFAGVFLDRFDRRRTLIAVSLLRTLLVVGGAAVVATKATAAAYLLVLLLLSSSRLVLTAKGAALPRTVPKDRLVPANALSAAAGTIAAFLGAVGGSQLVGHSAVAGFLLAGVLYAVAAAVFHSLPYLGGRHGDPVLPRVRRTARDLADGARVVARTPAIRRPLLSVAAHRMLLGAGFVLLVLVADSRYGLKTSGYGIALAATGVAAFAGSIAAPPLAARYGARALLPVAFLAAGAAAYVGGLVPSLWALVPCVGMAAFAFQVLKVSSDALIGGATTDGVRGRVFAIYDVLYNVAFVLAGLAMVPWWHAGRERALLWWLAAGFTAGWLVLVLVDRGRRPRWPRRRARGRAGRRVGRRADRRDGQGSRRRGRATAVLAGALPALAYPAPAWWWLAWFALVPLMLVVRSAPTRREGMIRAWWGLGAFEAVTQYWLLPNIGPGLALLSVLLGALWLPWGWAVHRLLATPLTARRAAAALLVVPSAWTCAEAVRSWQSLGGPWALLGATQWNRPVMLASAALGGVWLTGFLIGAANTALVLAVLQRRAWPRAAALLTAAACVAAGPVWYALRPGLPAAGTVRIAVVQPGVMDPPEDRQAFEAAATAQLAGQRPDLVVWGESSVTYEPGRIAALQVLSRQLGADLLVNGSAPQPGTTGDYNESALIGPGGVLGTYDKIRLVPFGEYIPLRPLLGWLAEVSRAAPTNHLRGDHTVVMQSDALTFAPLICFESAFPDMARTEVARGAQLLVYQSSTSTFQGSWAQPQHASLAAVRAVETGRPAVHSALTGVSAVFGADGRLLAWHPASYRGAFVTDVPLVSGVTPYQRAGDWMLAVAFSALAAAAGQATLRSTARPGATR
;
A
#
# COMPACT_ATOMS: atom_id res chain seq x y z
N MET A 1 26.44 -82.73 12.58
CA MET A 1 25.10 -83.36 12.45
C MET A 1 24.04 -82.35 12.85
N PRO A 2 22.86 -82.31 12.21
CA PRO A 2 22.60 -82.46 10.77
C PRO A 2 21.81 -81.22 10.21
N ARG A 3 22.12 -80.70 9.00
CA ARG A 3 21.42 -80.94 7.70
C ARG A 3 20.24 -79.97 7.41
N LEU A 4 19.92 -79.51 6.19
CA LEU A 4 20.52 -79.61 4.82
C LEU A 4 19.93 -78.48 3.91
N GLU A 5 20.71 -78.07 2.89
CA GLU A 5 20.30 -77.79 1.46
C GLU A 5 19.27 -76.67 1.13
N GLN A 6 19.27 -76.01 -0.03
CA GLN A 6 20.05 -76.00 -1.30
C GLN A 6 19.83 -74.60 -1.97
N GLN A 7 20.52 -74.10 -3.00
CA GLN A 7 21.62 -74.56 -3.88
C GLN A 7 22.36 -73.31 -4.48
N ASP A 8 23.51 -73.51 -5.13
CA ASP A 8 24.14 -72.61 -6.12
C ASP A 8 23.30 -72.52 -7.43
N ASP A 9 23.53 -71.67 -8.44
CA ASP A 9 24.82 -71.38 -9.08
C ASP A 9 24.78 -70.14 -10.02
N GLY A 10 25.96 -69.63 -10.42
CA GLY A 10 26.11 -68.83 -11.65
C GLY A 10 26.81 -67.46 -11.57
N GLY A 11 28.16 -67.45 -11.58
CA GLY A 11 28.91 -66.45 -12.36
C GLY A 11 29.89 -65.50 -11.64
N MET A 12 31.15 -65.95 -11.50
CA MET A 12 32.32 -65.05 -11.58
C MET A 12 32.37 -64.37 -12.97
N GLY A 13 33.03 -63.25 -13.24
CA GLY A 13 33.95 -62.43 -12.46
C GLY A 13 34.95 -61.78 -13.44
N GLY A 14 35.04 -60.45 -13.49
CA GLY A 14 35.81 -59.75 -14.53
C GLY A 14 36.28 -58.37 -14.07
N ARG A 15 37.60 -58.16 -14.08
CA ARG A 15 38.27 -56.93 -13.66
C ARG A 15 38.02 -55.80 -14.67
N GLU A 16 37.82 -54.58 -14.18
CA GLU A 16 38.34 -53.39 -14.87
C GLU A 16 39.16 -52.52 -13.90
N THR A 17 40.27 -52.02 -14.42
CA THR A 17 41.41 -51.49 -13.68
C THR A 17 41.24 -50.02 -13.30
N ILE A 18 41.74 -49.67 -12.11
CA ILE A 18 41.98 -48.27 -11.73
C ILE A 18 43.14 -47.74 -12.59
N ALA A 19 42.83 -46.93 -13.60
CA ALA A 19 43.82 -46.14 -14.32
C ALA A 19 43.93 -44.76 -13.66
N THR A 20 45.01 -44.56 -12.89
CA THR A 20 45.47 -43.23 -12.52
C THR A 20 46.16 -42.59 -13.72
N ASP A 21 45.58 -41.54 -14.28
CA ASP A 21 46.33 -40.63 -15.14
C ASP A 21 46.06 -39.18 -14.74
N GLY A 22 47.14 -38.41 -14.61
CA GLY A 22 47.15 -37.07 -14.07
C GLY A 22 47.64 -36.09 -15.12
N SER A 23 46.75 -35.28 -15.67
CA SER A 23 47.13 -34.16 -16.55
C SER A 23 46.31 -32.90 -16.22
N PRO A 24 46.97 -31.74 -16.01
CA PRO A 24 46.29 -30.53 -15.57
C PRO A 24 45.65 -29.75 -16.72
N ALA A 25 44.38 -29.38 -16.54
CA ALA A 25 43.76 -28.13 -16.99
C ALA A 25 43.95 -27.68 -18.47
N GLY A 26 43.59 -28.53 -19.43
CA GLY A 26 43.28 -28.08 -20.80
C GLY A 26 41.92 -27.34 -20.88
N ARG A 27 41.90 -26.00 -20.90
CA ARG A 27 40.67 -25.22 -21.14
C ARG A 27 40.24 -25.26 -22.61
N ALA A 28 39.22 -26.05 -22.94
CA ALA A 28 38.51 -26.01 -24.22
C ALA A 28 37.06 -25.50 -24.06
N PRO A 29 36.72 -24.25 -24.43
CA PRO A 29 35.42 -23.65 -24.17
C PRO A 29 34.35 -23.92 -25.27
N THR A 30 34.13 -25.18 -25.68
CA THR A 30 33.26 -25.50 -26.84
C THR A 30 32.33 -26.73 -26.69
N GLY A 31 31.86 -27.05 -25.47
CA GLY A 31 30.93 -28.19 -25.25
C GLY A 31 29.49 -27.97 -25.75
N LEU A 32 28.82 -26.91 -25.28
CA LEU A 32 27.37 -26.73 -25.42
C LEU A 32 26.89 -26.48 -26.88
N ARG A 33 27.74 -25.90 -27.74
CA ARG A 33 27.44 -25.67 -29.16
C ARG A 33 27.34 -26.98 -29.95
N ARG A 34 28.07 -28.04 -29.58
CA ARG A 34 27.99 -29.36 -30.22
C ARG A 34 26.73 -30.12 -29.81
N ASP A 35 26.31 -30.03 -28.55
CA ASP A 35 25.08 -30.68 -28.07
C ASP A 35 23.81 -30.08 -28.71
N LEU A 36 23.87 -28.78 -29.04
CA LEU A 36 22.85 -28.05 -29.82
C LEU A 36 22.81 -28.45 -31.32
N ALA A 37 23.58 -29.44 -31.77
CA ALA A 37 23.42 -30.07 -33.08
C ALA A 37 22.56 -31.35 -33.05
N GLY A 38 22.31 -31.93 -31.87
CA GLY A 38 21.59 -33.20 -31.71
C GLY A 38 20.09 -33.06 -31.39
N PRO A 39 19.43 -34.14 -30.89
CA PRO A 39 18.00 -34.16 -30.54
C PRO A 39 17.57 -33.07 -29.54
N LEU A 40 18.49 -32.56 -28.72
CA LEU A 40 18.26 -31.41 -27.85
C LEU A 40 17.80 -30.18 -28.65
N ARG A 41 18.35 -29.95 -29.85
CA ARG A 41 17.97 -28.83 -30.73
C ARG A 41 16.50 -28.89 -31.09
N GLY A 42 16.03 -30.03 -31.61
CA GLY A 42 14.63 -30.21 -31.96
C GLY A 42 13.70 -30.02 -30.76
N LEU A 43 14.08 -30.57 -29.60
CA LEU A 43 13.29 -30.45 -28.37
C LEU A 43 13.19 -28.99 -27.89
N VAL A 44 14.29 -28.23 -27.92
CA VAL A 44 14.33 -26.82 -27.49
C VAL A 44 13.71 -25.90 -28.53
N THR A 45 13.92 -26.12 -29.84
CA THR A 45 13.28 -25.33 -30.91
C THR A 45 11.77 -25.49 -30.90
N GLY A 46 11.26 -26.73 -30.83
CA GLY A 46 9.80 -26.96 -30.73
C GLY A 46 9.19 -26.37 -29.45
N GLN A 47 9.92 -26.43 -28.32
CA GLN A 47 9.53 -25.74 -27.10
C GLN A 47 9.46 -24.21 -27.29
N CYS A 48 10.48 -23.59 -27.89
CA CYS A 48 10.52 -22.13 -28.08
C CYS A 48 9.41 -21.65 -29.03
N LEU A 49 9.17 -22.35 -30.14
CA LEU A 49 8.06 -22.07 -31.05
C LEU A 49 6.71 -22.15 -30.32
N GLY A 50 6.47 -23.23 -29.57
CA GLY A 50 5.24 -23.42 -28.80
C GLY A 50 5.06 -22.39 -27.67
N GLN A 51 6.15 -21.95 -27.02
CA GLN A 51 6.06 -20.92 -25.97
C GLN A 51 5.91 -19.50 -26.54
N CYS A 52 6.48 -19.20 -27.71
CA CYS A 52 6.21 -17.97 -28.45
C CYS A 52 4.72 -17.91 -28.85
N ALA A 53 4.18 -19.02 -29.35
CA ALA A 53 2.77 -19.17 -29.67
C ALA A 53 1.84 -19.05 -28.44
N ASP A 54 2.26 -19.52 -27.25
CA ASP A 54 1.54 -19.26 -26.00
C ASP A 54 1.44 -17.77 -25.70
N GLY A 55 2.56 -17.04 -25.81
CA GLY A 55 2.60 -15.58 -25.57
C GLY A 55 1.68 -14.81 -26.54
N LEU A 56 1.73 -15.17 -27.83
CA LEU A 56 0.85 -14.60 -28.87
C LEU A 56 -0.62 -14.88 -28.57
N ALA A 57 -0.99 -16.13 -28.29
CA ALA A 57 -2.37 -16.51 -28.03
C ALA A 57 -2.93 -15.90 -26.73
N GLN A 58 -2.11 -15.76 -25.69
CA GLN A 58 -2.50 -15.07 -24.45
C GLN A 58 -2.81 -13.59 -24.68
N ILE A 59 -2.03 -12.90 -25.51
CA ILE A 59 -2.26 -11.49 -25.83
C ILE A 59 -3.45 -11.32 -26.79
N ALA A 60 -3.60 -12.18 -27.81
CA ALA A 60 -4.77 -12.22 -28.68
C ALA A 60 -6.08 -12.42 -27.88
N PHE A 61 -6.06 -13.32 -26.90
CA PHE A 61 -7.16 -13.52 -25.97
C PHE A 61 -7.44 -12.30 -25.08
N ALA A 62 -6.38 -11.70 -24.51
CA ALA A 62 -6.52 -10.50 -23.68
C ALA A 62 -7.14 -9.34 -24.48
N GLN A 63 -6.73 -9.13 -25.74
CA GLN A 63 -7.36 -8.16 -26.64
C GLN A 63 -8.85 -8.43 -26.82
N PHE A 64 -9.19 -9.64 -27.24
CA PHE A 64 -10.57 -10.01 -27.55
C PHE A 64 -11.51 -9.84 -26.34
N VAL A 65 -11.10 -10.33 -25.17
CA VAL A 65 -11.93 -10.35 -23.96
C VAL A 65 -11.99 -8.99 -23.26
N LEU A 66 -10.90 -8.22 -23.23
CA LEU A 66 -10.86 -6.93 -22.54
C LEU A 66 -11.38 -5.78 -23.42
N PHE A 67 -11.13 -5.81 -24.73
CA PHE A 67 -11.28 -4.64 -25.61
C PHE A 67 -12.18 -4.85 -26.84
N ASP A 68 -12.24 -6.04 -27.45
CA ASP A 68 -13.09 -6.24 -28.65
C ASP A 68 -14.55 -6.57 -28.30
N VAL A 69 -14.77 -7.41 -27.27
CA VAL A 69 -16.13 -7.71 -26.74
C VAL A 69 -16.37 -7.04 -25.38
N GLY A 70 -15.30 -6.65 -24.69
CA GLY A 70 -15.39 -5.87 -23.46
C GLY A 70 -15.56 -4.38 -23.72
N ARG A 71 -16.53 -3.73 -23.07
CA ARG A 71 -16.53 -2.28 -22.85
C ARG A 71 -15.37 -1.90 -21.89
N GLY A 72 -14.12 -1.97 -22.34
CA GLY A 72 -12.91 -1.62 -21.60
C GLY A 72 -12.44 -2.60 -20.52
N ALA A 73 -11.24 -2.33 -19.98
CA ALA A 73 -10.64 -3.16 -18.94
C ALA A 73 -11.29 -2.92 -17.56
N THR A 74 -11.86 -3.98 -16.97
CA THR A 74 -12.38 -3.95 -15.59
C THR A 74 -11.62 -4.95 -14.72
N PRO A 75 -11.49 -4.74 -13.40
CA PRO A 75 -10.75 -5.66 -12.54
C PRO A 75 -11.30 -7.09 -12.61
N GLY A 76 -12.63 -7.25 -12.76
CA GLY A 76 -13.27 -8.56 -12.89
C GLY A 76 -12.91 -9.28 -14.19
N ARG A 77 -12.85 -8.58 -15.34
CA ARG A 77 -12.39 -9.17 -16.60
C ARG A 77 -10.90 -9.49 -16.56
N ILE A 78 -10.07 -8.60 -16.01
CA ILE A 78 -8.63 -8.88 -15.81
C ILE A 78 -8.46 -10.10 -14.90
N ALA A 79 -9.21 -10.20 -13.80
CA ALA A 79 -9.20 -11.37 -12.92
C ALA A 79 -9.61 -12.66 -13.63
N ALA A 80 -10.62 -12.62 -14.51
CA ALA A 80 -11.03 -13.76 -15.32
C ALA A 80 -9.96 -14.19 -16.35
N VAL A 81 -9.32 -13.22 -17.04
CA VAL A 81 -8.17 -13.47 -17.92
C VAL A 81 -7.02 -14.10 -17.13
N LEU A 82 -6.70 -13.59 -15.95
CA LEU A 82 -5.66 -14.16 -15.08
C LEU A 82 -6.04 -15.55 -14.55
N ALA A 83 -7.32 -15.79 -14.21
CA ALA A 83 -7.82 -17.08 -13.76
C ALA A 83 -7.63 -18.16 -14.85
N VAL A 84 -8.11 -17.90 -16.07
CA VAL A 84 -7.92 -18.81 -17.21
C VAL A 84 -6.45 -18.95 -17.59
N THR A 85 -5.62 -17.92 -17.38
CA THR A 85 -4.18 -17.98 -17.67
C THR A 85 -3.39 -18.83 -16.66
N LEU A 86 -3.74 -18.79 -15.37
CA LEU A 86 -2.89 -19.32 -14.29
C LEU A 86 -3.44 -20.56 -13.57
N LEU A 87 -4.76 -20.75 -13.53
CA LEU A 87 -5.37 -21.91 -12.85
C LEU A 87 -5.10 -23.25 -13.57
N PRO A 88 -5.01 -23.37 -14.91
CA PRO A 88 -4.62 -24.60 -15.59
C PRO A 88 -3.31 -25.21 -15.07
N PHE A 89 -2.30 -24.38 -14.80
CA PHE A 89 -1.02 -24.82 -14.25
C PHE A 89 -1.15 -25.43 -12.85
N SER A 90 -2.16 -25.00 -12.08
CA SER A 90 -2.45 -25.49 -10.73
C SER A 90 -3.31 -26.75 -10.72
N VAL A 91 -4.32 -26.81 -11.59
CA VAL A 91 -5.29 -27.91 -11.65
C VAL A 91 -4.74 -29.10 -12.43
N VAL A 92 -4.15 -28.87 -13.61
CA VAL A 92 -3.65 -29.94 -14.50
C VAL A 92 -2.22 -30.34 -14.14
N GLY A 93 -1.42 -29.39 -13.64
CA GLY A 93 0.01 -29.56 -13.36
C GLY A 93 0.39 -30.80 -12.54
N PRO A 94 -0.29 -31.10 -11.41
CA PRO A 94 0.02 -32.29 -10.60
C PRO A 94 -0.33 -33.62 -11.26
N PHE A 95 -1.29 -33.65 -12.19
CA PHE A 95 -1.79 -34.87 -12.83
C PHE A 95 -1.19 -35.14 -14.22
N ALA A 96 -0.58 -34.13 -14.85
CA ALA A 96 0.04 -34.22 -16.18
C ALA A 96 1.03 -35.39 -16.31
N GLY A 97 1.83 -35.67 -15.28
CA GLY A 97 2.77 -36.79 -15.28
C GLY A 97 2.10 -38.16 -15.37
N VAL A 98 0.97 -38.35 -14.66
CA VAL A 98 0.20 -39.61 -14.65
C VAL A 98 -0.31 -39.97 -16.05
N PHE A 99 -0.67 -38.96 -16.85
CA PHE A 99 -1.09 -39.15 -18.23
C PHE A 99 0.10 -39.50 -19.14
N LEU A 100 1.22 -38.79 -18.97
CA LEU A 100 2.42 -38.91 -19.81
C LEU A 100 3.20 -40.22 -19.65
N ASP A 101 3.04 -40.95 -18.55
CA ASP A 101 3.72 -42.24 -18.37
C ASP A 101 3.20 -43.32 -19.34
N ARG A 102 1.92 -43.23 -19.77
CA ARG A 102 1.26 -44.22 -20.64
C ARG A 102 1.58 -44.02 -22.12
N PHE A 103 1.71 -42.79 -22.58
CA PHE A 103 1.83 -42.46 -24.00
C PHE A 103 3.30 -42.27 -24.41
N ASP A 104 3.60 -42.52 -25.70
CA ASP A 104 4.91 -42.16 -26.23
C ASP A 104 5.11 -40.64 -26.18
N ARG A 105 6.24 -40.20 -25.62
CA ARG A 105 6.52 -38.77 -25.37
C ARG A 105 6.66 -37.96 -26.66
N ARG A 106 7.19 -38.54 -27.75
CA ARG A 106 7.28 -37.86 -29.06
C ARG A 106 5.88 -37.71 -29.67
N ARG A 107 5.10 -38.79 -29.73
CA ARG A 107 3.70 -38.74 -30.21
C ARG A 107 2.85 -37.77 -29.39
N THR A 108 3.07 -37.69 -28.07
CA THR A 108 2.35 -36.74 -27.22
C THR A 108 2.73 -35.29 -27.53
N LEU A 109 4.02 -34.97 -27.70
CA LEU A 109 4.48 -33.64 -28.12
C LEU A 109 3.87 -33.21 -29.46
N ILE A 110 3.81 -34.12 -30.44
CA ILE A 110 3.21 -33.87 -31.76
C ILE A 110 1.69 -33.67 -31.64
N ALA A 111 0.97 -34.65 -31.08
CA ALA A 111 -0.50 -34.64 -31.00
C ALA A 111 -1.03 -33.45 -30.19
N VAL A 112 -0.38 -33.10 -29.07
CA VAL A 112 -0.76 -31.92 -28.28
C VAL A 112 -0.45 -30.62 -29.04
N SER A 113 0.63 -30.56 -29.84
CA SER A 113 0.91 -29.37 -30.66
C SER A 113 -0.10 -29.19 -31.79
N LEU A 114 -0.51 -30.28 -32.46
CA LEU A 114 -1.59 -30.24 -33.48
C LEU A 114 -2.95 -29.87 -32.86
N LEU A 115 -3.29 -30.41 -31.69
CA LEU A 115 -4.47 -29.99 -30.93
C LEU A 115 -4.44 -28.49 -30.62
N ARG A 116 -3.27 -27.93 -30.29
CA ARG A 116 -3.10 -26.49 -30.03
C ARG A 116 -3.26 -25.65 -31.29
N THR A 117 -2.80 -26.11 -32.45
CA THR A 117 -3.12 -25.49 -33.75
C THR A 117 -4.63 -25.45 -33.99
N LEU A 118 -5.34 -26.57 -33.81
CA LEU A 118 -6.80 -26.62 -33.97
C LEU A 118 -7.52 -25.68 -32.98
N LEU A 119 -7.07 -25.63 -31.72
CA LEU A 119 -7.63 -24.73 -30.72
C LEU A 119 -7.47 -23.26 -31.10
N VAL A 120 -6.29 -22.78 -31.54
CA VAL A 120 -6.15 -21.36 -31.93
C VAL A 120 -6.83 -21.02 -33.25
N VAL A 121 -6.94 -21.96 -34.20
CA VAL A 121 -7.76 -21.77 -35.41
C VAL A 121 -9.25 -21.63 -35.04
N GLY A 122 -9.74 -22.45 -34.10
CA GLY A 122 -11.05 -22.25 -33.48
C GLY A 122 -11.17 -20.89 -32.78
N GLY A 123 -10.07 -20.37 -32.22
CA GLY A 123 -9.99 -19.04 -31.61
C GLY A 123 -10.34 -17.93 -32.59
N ALA A 124 -9.85 -17.99 -33.83
CA ALA A 124 -10.22 -17.04 -34.88
C ALA A 124 -11.74 -17.07 -35.21
N ALA A 125 -12.35 -18.25 -35.25
CA ALA A 125 -13.81 -18.39 -35.45
C ALA A 125 -14.63 -17.88 -34.24
N VAL A 126 -14.12 -18.08 -33.02
CA VAL A 126 -14.72 -17.51 -31.80
C VAL A 126 -14.63 -15.98 -31.77
N VAL A 127 -13.56 -15.39 -32.31
CA VAL A 127 -13.45 -13.93 -32.48
C VAL A 127 -14.52 -13.41 -33.44
N ALA A 128 -14.70 -14.07 -34.59
CA ALA A 128 -15.73 -13.70 -35.57
C ALA A 128 -17.16 -13.77 -35.01
N THR A 129 -17.46 -14.80 -34.20
CA THR A 129 -18.78 -14.99 -33.56
C THR A 129 -18.98 -14.19 -32.26
N LYS A 130 -17.95 -13.48 -31.78
CA LYS A 130 -17.95 -12.69 -30.52
C LYS A 130 -18.35 -13.48 -29.26
N ALA A 131 -18.24 -14.81 -29.29
CA ALA A 131 -18.71 -15.70 -28.22
C ALA A 131 -17.73 -15.77 -27.02
N THR A 132 -17.92 -14.90 -26.03
CA THR A 132 -17.01 -14.76 -24.87
C THR A 132 -16.81 -16.06 -24.08
N ALA A 133 -17.89 -16.81 -23.79
CA ALA A 133 -17.82 -18.07 -23.06
C ALA A 133 -16.98 -19.13 -23.79
N ALA A 134 -17.11 -19.20 -25.12
CA ALA A 134 -16.31 -20.08 -25.96
C ALA A 134 -14.82 -19.68 -25.92
N ALA A 135 -14.50 -18.38 -25.91
CA ALA A 135 -13.10 -17.92 -25.82
C ALA A 135 -12.45 -18.29 -24.49
N TYR A 136 -13.15 -18.13 -23.37
CA TYR A 136 -12.67 -18.55 -22.05
C TYR A 136 -12.39 -20.06 -22.02
N LEU A 137 -13.31 -20.89 -22.52
CA LEU A 137 -13.14 -22.35 -22.59
C LEU A 137 -11.96 -22.74 -23.49
N LEU A 138 -11.87 -22.13 -24.67
CA LEU A 138 -10.85 -22.42 -25.68
C LEU A 138 -9.44 -22.13 -25.17
N VAL A 139 -9.24 -20.98 -24.49
CA VAL A 139 -7.93 -20.61 -23.94
C VAL A 139 -7.61 -21.40 -22.67
N LEU A 140 -8.63 -21.78 -21.87
CA LEU A 140 -8.45 -22.71 -20.75
C LEU A 140 -7.92 -24.07 -21.24
N LEU A 141 -8.50 -24.61 -22.32
CA LEU A 141 -8.05 -25.85 -22.96
C LEU A 141 -6.64 -25.69 -23.56
N LEU A 142 -6.37 -24.58 -24.26
CA LEU A 142 -5.08 -24.28 -24.86
C LEU A 142 -3.96 -24.27 -23.80
N LEU A 143 -4.13 -23.53 -22.72
CA LEU A 143 -3.12 -23.40 -21.67
C LEU A 143 -3.00 -24.67 -20.80
N SER A 144 -4.11 -25.39 -20.60
CA SER A 144 -4.08 -26.74 -20.01
C SER A 144 -3.22 -27.70 -20.83
N SER A 145 -3.34 -27.66 -22.15
CA SER A 145 -2.56 -28.50 -23.06
C SER A 145 -1.08 -28.10 -23.13
N SER A 146 -0.75 -26.80 -23.00
CA SER A 146 0.65 -26.33 -22.89
C SER A 146 1.38 -26.98 -21.71
N ARG A 147 0.70 -27.21 -20.57
CA ARG A 147 1.28 -27.91 -19.42
C ARG A 147 1.67 -29.36 -19.72
N LEU A 148 0.94 -30.06 -20.61
CA LEU A 148 1.31 -31.40 -21.06
C LEU A 148 2.61 -31.36 -21.89
N VAL A 149 2.77 -30.38 -22.78
CA VAL A 149 4.00 -30.20 -23.59
C VAL A 149 5.22 -29.95 -22.69
N LEU A 150 5.12 -29.03 -21.72
CA LEU A 150 6.21 -28.75 -20.78
C LEU A 150 6.60 -29.99 -19.94
N THR A 151 5.61 -30.76 -19.50
CA THR A 151 5.83 -31.96 -18.70
C THR A 151 6.43 -33.10 -19.55
N ALA A 152 5.97 -33.26 -20.79
CA ALA A 152 6.53 -34.19 -21.77
C ALA A 152 8.00 -33.86 -22.10
N LYS A 153 8.30 -32.57 -22.32
CA LYS A 153 9.65 -32.07 -22.54
C LYS A 153 10.57 -32.31 -21.33
N GLY A 154 10.05 -32.14 -20.10
CA GLY A 154 10.78 -32.47 -18.88
C GLY A 154 11.16 -33.95 -18.81
N ALA A 155 10.23 -34.84 -19.15
CA ALA A 155 10.45 -36.29 -19.19
C ALA A 155 11.30 -36.76 -20.40
N ALA A 156 11.33 -36.01 -21.49
CA ALA A 156 12.13 -36.31 -22.69
C ALA A 156 13.59 -35.86 -22.57
N LEU A 157 13.87 -34.76 -21.85
CA LEU A 157 15.21 -34.16 -21.76
C LEU A 157 16.33 -35.17 -21.42
N PRO A 158 16.18 -36.11 -20.45
CA PRO A 158 17.22 -37.08 -20.11
C PRO A 158 17.52 -38.14 -21.18
N ARG A 159 16.77 -38.17 -22.27
CA ARG A 159 17.04 -39.00 -23.47
C ARG A 159 17.62 -38.21 -24.63
N THR A 160 17.85 -36.90 -24.46
CA THR A 160 18.40 -36.01 -25.49
C THR A 160 19.82 -35.51 -25.21
N VAL A 161 20.32 -35.69 -23.97
CA VAL A 161 21.68 -35.30 -23.56
C VAL A 161 22.28 -36.32 -22.58
N PRO A 162 23.61 -36.46 -22.54
CA PRO A 162 24.34 -37.20 -21.49
C PRO A 162 24.02 -36.71 -20.06
N LYS A 163 24.16 -37.61 -19.07
CA LYS A 163 23.77 -37.35 -17.66
C LYS A 163 24.54 -36.20 -17.02
N ASP A 164 25.82 -36.04 -17.35
CA ASP A 164 26.69 -34.95 -16.90
C ASP A 164 26.24 -33.57 -17.41
N ARG A 165 25.53 -33.51 -18.55
CA ARG A 165 25.08 -32.25 -19.19
C ARG A 165 23.60 -31.93 -18.96
N LEU A 166 22.88 -32.76 -18.20
CA LEU A 166 21.47 -32.57 -17.87
C LEU A 166 21.16 -31.21 -17.24
N VAL A 167 21.96 -30.77 -16.26
CA VAL A 167 21.70 -29.52 -15.53
C VAL A 167 21.93 -28.28 -16.42
N PRO A 168 23.06 -28.14 -17.14
CA PRO A 168 23.24 -27.08 -18.14
C PRO A 168 22.15 -27.07 -19.22
N ALA A 169 21.81 -28.24 -19.79
CA ALA A 169 20.80 -28.33 -20.84
C ALA A 169 19.40 -27.92 -20.35
N ASN A 170 19.04 -28.28 -19.11
CA ASN A 170 17.77 -27.86 -18.53
C ASN A 170 17.72 -26.36 -18.23
N ALA A 171 18.81 -25.78 -17.74
CA ALA A 171 18.92 -24.34 -17.49
C ALA A 171 18.81 -23.52 -18.79
N LEU A 172 19.52 -23.93 -19.85
CA LEU A 172 19.43 -23.32 -21.18
C LEU A 172 18.01 -23.41 -21.74
N SER A 173 17.41 -24.61 -21.71
CA SER A 173 16.05 -24.84 -22.20
C SER A 173 14.98 -24.05 -21.43
N ALA A 174 15.15 -23.87 -20.12
CA ALA A 174 14.26 -23.01 -19.33
C ALA A 174 14.41 -21.54 -19.72
N ALA A 175 15.64 -21.03 -19.84
CA ALA A 175 15.90 -19.65 -20.23
C ALA A 175 15.39 -19.33 -21.65
N ALA A 176 15.73 -20.16 -22.64
CA ALA A 176 15.29 -20.00 -24.02
C ALA A 176 13.75 -20.02 -24.14
N GLY A 177 13.10 -20.93 -23.41
CA GLY A 177 11.64 -21.01 -23.36
C GLY A 177 10.97 -19.78 -22.74
N THR A 178 11.53 -19.23 -21.66
CA THR A 178 11.03 -17.98 -21.05
C THR A 178 11.23 -16.78 -21.98
N ILE A 179 12.37 -16.68 -22.66
CA ILE A 179 12.65 -15.63 -23.65
C ILE A 179 11.66 -15.73 -24.81
N ALA A 180 11.40 -16.94 -25.34
CA ALA A 180 10.46 -17.14 -26.43
C ALA A 180 9.03 -16.75 -26.05
N ALA A 181 8.56 -17.10 -24.85
CA ALA A 181 7.26 -16.66 -24.34
C ALA A 181 7.17 -15.13 -24.21
N PHE A 182 8.23 -14.49 -23.73
CA PHE A 182 8.30 -13.04 -23.59
C PHE A 182 8.28 -12.33 -24.95
N LEU A 183 9.05 -12.81 -25.92
CA LEU A 183 9.05 -12.28 -27.29
C LEU A 183 7.68 -12.46 -27.97
N GLY A 184 7.05 -13.62 -27.80
CA GLY A 184 5.69 -13.87 -28.29
C GLY A 184 4.65 -12.91 -27.71
N ALA A 185 4.71 -12.62 -26.42
CA ALA A 185 3.78 -11.69 -25.78
C ALA A 185 4.07 -10.21 -26.13
N VAL A 186 5.33 -9.77 -26.09
CA VAL A 186 5.69 -8.38 -26.40
C VAL A 186 5.51 -8.09 -27.89
N GLY A 187 6.06 -8.91 -28.78
CA GLY A 187 5.83 -8.80 -30.22
C GLY A 187 4.35 -8.96 -30.59
N GLY A 188 3.66 -9.88 -29.90
CA GLY A 188 2.22 -10.06 -30.02
C GLY A 188 1.43 -8.81 -29.71
N SER A 189 1.79 -8.02 -28.69
CA SER A 189 1.03 -6.81 -28.32
C SER A 189 0.96 -5.75 -29.42
N GLN A 190 1.99 -5.62 -30.27
CA GLN A 190 2.00 -4.70 -31.41
C GLN A 190 1.09 -5.19 -32.55
N LEU A 191 1.17 -6.48 -32.87
CA LEU A 191 0.37 -7.11 -33.94
C LEU A 191 -1.12 -7.20 -33.55
N VAL A 192 -1.38 -7.69 -32.34
CA VAL A 192 -2.73 -7.94 -31.81
C VAL A 192 -3.50 -6.66 -31.56
N GLY A 193 -2.83 -5.54 -31.26
CA GLY A 193 -3.48 -4.23 -31.14
C GLY A 193 -4.26 -3.80 -32.40
N HIS A 194 -3.95 -4.41 -33.55
CA HIS A 194 -4.66 -4.23 -34.82
C HIS A 194 -5.66 -5.36 -35.12
N SER A 195 -5.37 -6.60 -34.73
CA SER A 195 -6.29 -7.75 -34.92
C SER A 195 -5.96 -8.94 -34.01
N ALA A 196 -6.91 -9.33 -33.16
CA ALA A 196 -6.82 -10.57 -32.37
C ALA A 196 -6.76 -11.84 -33.25
N VAL A 197 -7.44 -11.83 -34.41
CA VAL A 197 -7.43 -12.94 -35.37
C VAL A 197 -6.02 -13.20 -35.90
N ALA A 198 -5.27 -12.14 -36.26
CA ALA A 198 -3.90 -12.27 -36.74
C ALA A 198 -2.97 -12.92 -35.69
N GLY A 199 -3.14 -12.58 -34.41
CA GLY A 199 -2.40 -13.19 -33.31
C GLY A 199 -2.69 -14.69 -33.14
N PHE A 200 -3.96 -15.11 -33.24
CA PHE A 200 -4.33 -16.52 -33.18
C PHE A 200 -3.82 -17.33 -34.38
N LEU A 201 -3.91 -16.78 -35.60
CA LEU A 201 -3.41 -17.45 -36.80
C LEU A 201 -1.89 -17.63 -36.77
N LEU A 202 -1.14 -16.60 -36.36
CA LEU A 202 0.33 -16.70 -36.21
C LEU A 202 0.73 -17.72 -35.14
N ALA A 203 0.01 -17.77 -34.01
CA ALA A 203 0.21 -18.82 -33.00
C ALA A 203 -0.06 -20.22 -33.58
N GLY A 204 -1.07 -20.36 -34.46
CA GLY A 204 -1.41 -21.62 -35.12
C GLY A 204 -0.30 -22.14 -36.03
N VAL A 205 0.28 -21.25 -36.84
CA VAL A 205 1.47 -21.55 -37.66
C VAL A 205 2.64 -22.01 -36.79
N LEU A 206 2.96 -21.28 -35.73
CA LEU A 206 4.05 -21.62 -34.81
C LEU A 206 3.83 -22.99 -34.12
N TYR A 207 2.59 -23.35 -33.75
CA TYR A 207 2.27 -24.68 -33.22
C TYR A 207 2.41 -25.78 -34.28
N ALA A 208 2.01 -25.54 -35.53
CA ALA A 208 2.16 -26.50 -36.62
C ALA A 208 3.65 -26.75 -36.94
N VAL A 209 4.46 -25.69 -36.99
CA VAL A 209 5.92 -25.80 -37.15
C VAL A 209 6.55 -26.51 -35.93
N ALA A 210 6.09 -26.24 -34.70
CA ALA A 210 6.54 -26.98 -33.52
C ALA A 210 6.23 -28.49 -33.61
N ALA A 211 5.04 -28.87 -34.11
CA ALA A 211 4.66 -30.26 -34.35
C ALA A 211 5.56 -30.93 -35.40
N ALA A 212 5.87 -30.24 -36.50
CA ALA A 212 6.81 -30.71 -37.52
C ALA A 212 8.24 -30.88 -36.97
N VAL A 213 8.70 -29.94 -36.14
CA VAL A 213 9.99 -30.05 -35.44
C VAL A 213 10.01 -31.23 -34.45
N PHE A 214 8.92 -31.49 -33.73
CA PHE A 214 8.82 -32.69 -32.88
C PHE A 214 8.73 -33.99 -33.69
N HIS A 215 8.30 -33.94 -34.95
CA HIS A 215 8.34 -35.10 -35.84
C HIS A 215 9.77 -35.54 -36.16
N SER A 216 10.77 -34.66 -36.19
CA SER A 216 12.18 -35.04 -36.46
C SER A 216 12.91 -35.68 -35.27
N LEU A 217 12.27 -35.78 -34.10
CA LEU A 217 12.90 -36.37 -32.91
C LEU A 217 12.97 -37.92 -32.97
N PRO A 218 13.98 -38.54 -32.33
CA PRO A 218 14.03 -39.99 -32.15
C PRO A 218 12.93 -40.48 -31.18
N TYR A 219 12.84 -41.79 -30.96
CA TYR A 219 11.92 -42.37 -29.98
C TYR A 219 12.27 -41.91 -28.55
N LEU A 220 11.43 -41.06 -27.96
CA LEU A 220 11.61 -40.53 -26.60
C LEU A 220 10.94 -41.39 -25.52
N GLY A 221 10.13 -42.36 -25.92
CA GLY A 221 9.64 -43.49 -25.15
C GLY A 221 8.49 -43.23 -24.17
N GLY A 222 7.85 -44.34 -23.80
CA GLY A 222 6.66 -44.46 -22.93
C GLY A 222 6.16 -45.92 -23.01
N ARG A 223 5.45 -46.43 -21.99
CA ARG A 223 4.94 -47.81 -21.97
C ARG A 223 3.52 -47.88 -21.42
N HIS A 224 2.74 -48.83 -21.91
CA HIS A 224 1.41 -49.14 -21.37
C HIS A 224 1.55 -49.71 -19.95
N GLY A 225 0.87 -49.11 -18.97
CA GLY A 225 0.83 -49.61 -17.58
C GLY A 225 -0.23 -48.91 -16.74
N ASP A 226 -0.92 -49.71 -15.92
CA ASP A 226 -1.99 -49.43 -14.94
C ASP A 226 -3.20 -48.56 -15.34
N PRO A 227 -4.37 -48.77 -14.70
CA PRO A 227 -5.50 -47.86 -14.82
C PRO A 227 -5.19 -46.44 -14.28
N VAL A 228 -5.75 -45.42 -14.95
CA VAL A 228 -5.51 -44.00 -14.61
C VAL A 228 -6.14 -43.61 -13.26
N LEU A 229 -7.34 -44.12 -12.96
CA LEU A 229 -8.15 -43.69 -11.81
C LEU A 229 -7.49 -43.95 -10.44
N PRO A 230 -6.87 -45.13 -10.16
CA PRO A 230 -6.07 -45.36 -8.95
C PRO A 230 -4.89 -44.39 -8.80
N ARG A 231 -4.19 -44.06 -9.90
CA ARG A 231 -3.04 -43.14 -9.87
C ARG A 231 -3.47 -41.70 -9.61
N VAL A 232 -4.55 -41.22 -10.24
CA VAL A 232 -5.16 -39.90 -9.94
C VAL A 232 -5.59 -39.81 -8.48
N ARG A 233 -6.25 -40.84 -7.94
CA ARG A 233 -6.61 -40.91 -6.51
C ARG A 233 -5.38 -40.88 -5.60
N ARG A 234 -4.26 -41.51 -5.99
CA ARG A 234 -2.99 -41.45 -5.25
C ARG A 234 -2.41 -40.03 -5.26
N THR A 235 -2.31 -39.38 -6.42
CA THR A 235 -1.82 -38.00 -6.55
C THR A 235 -2.63 -37.00 -5.72
N ALA A 236 -3.96 -37.16 -5.65
CA ALA A 236 -4.82 -36.32 -4.81
C ALA A 236 -4.53 -36.50 -3.30
N ARG A 237 -4.28 -37.72 -2.83
CA ARG A 237 -3.86 -37.98 -1.44
C ARG A 237 -2.48 -37.40 -1.15
N ASP A 238 -1.53 -37.57 -2.08
CA ASP A 238 -0.18 -37.03 -2.00
C ASP A 238 -0.15 -35.49 -1.87
N LEU A 239 -1.04 -34.79 -2.57
CA LEU A 239 -1.27 -33.34 -2.42
C LEU A 239 -1.78 -33.00 -1.01
N ALA A 240 -2.79 -33.72 -0.51
CA ALA A 240 -3.32 -33.51 0.84
C ALA A 240 -2.27 -33.75 1.94
N ASP A 241 -1.40 -34.74 1.77
CA ASP A 241 -0.26 -34.98 2.68
C ASP A 241 0.81 -33.89 2.56
N GLY A 242 1.09 -33.39 1.35
CA GLY A 242 1.92 -32.21 1.14
C GLY A 242 1.42 -30.99 1.91
N ALA A 243 0.11 -30.72 1.86
CA ALA A 243 -0.53 -29.64 2.60
C ALA A 243 -0.41 -29.82 4.13
N ARG A 244 -0.56 -31.05 4.64
CA ARG A 244 -0.34 -31.37 6.07
C ARG A 244 1.12 -31.12 6.50
N VAL A 245 2.10 -31.51 5.68
CA VAL A 245 3.53 -31.28 5.93
C VAL A 245 3.86 -29.78 5.97
N VAL A 246 3.33 -29.01 5.01
CA VAL A 246 3.40 -27.54 4.98
C VAL A 246 2.80 -26.94 6.25
N ALA A 247 1.59 -27.34 6.63
CA ALA A 247 0.89 -26.80 7.80
C ALA A 247 1.66 -27.06 9.10
N ARG A 248 2.25 -28.26 9.26
CA ARG A 248 2.99 -28.66 10.47
C ARG A 248 4.42 -28.11 10.56
N THR A 249 5.06 -27.77 9.43
CA THR A 249 6.50 -27.41 9.39
C THR A 249 6.73 -25.91 9.21
N PRO A 250 7.05 -25.12 10.27
CA PRO A 250 7.16 -23.66 10.15
C PRO A 250 8.28 -23.18 9.23
N ALA A 251 9.33 -24.00 9.03
CA ALA A 251 10.43 -23.71 8.12
C ALA A 251 10.01 -23.69 6.64
N ILE A 252 8.97 -24.46 6.28
CA ILE A 252 8.36 -24.49 4.95
C ILE A 252 7.21 -23.47 4.89
N ARG A 253 6.33 -23.48 5.89
CA ARG A 253 5.12 -22.64 5.94
C ARG A 253 5.41 -21.14 5.83
N ARG A 254 6.46 -20.64 6.51
CA ARG A 254 6.76 -19.20 6.55
C ARG A 254 7.22 -18.67 5.18
N PRO A 255 8.24 -19.23 4.50
CA PRO A 255 8.57 -18.83 3.12
C PRO A 255 7.38 -18.96 2.17
N LEU A 256 6.64 -20.07 2.23
CA LEU A 256 5.50 -20.32 1.35
C LEU A 256 4.41 -19.23 1.46
N LEU A 257 4.00 -18.89 2.69
CA LEU A 257 3.03 -17.81 2.94
C LEU A 257 3.60 -16.43 2.59
N SER A 258 4.92 -16.23 2.72
CA SER A 258 5.58 -14.97 2.31
C SER A 258 5.49 -14.77 0.81
N VAL A 259 5.72 -15.84 0.02
CA VAL A 259 5.55 -15.81 -1.44
C VAL A 259 4.10 -15.55 -1.81
N ALA A 260 3.15 -16.26 -1.21
CA ALA A 260 1.73 -16.08 -1.48
C ALA A 260 1.26 -14.63 -1.22
N ALA A 261 1.58 -14.07 -0.05
CA ALA A 261 1.19 -12.72 0.32
C ALA A 261 1.85 -11.65 -0.58
N HIS A 262 3.14 -11.78 -0.89
CA HIS A 262 3.84 -10.84 -1.79
C HIS A 262 3.32 -10.95 -3.22
N ARG A 263 3.10 -12.17 -3.73
CA ARG A 263 2.51 -12.45 -5.06
C ARG A 263 1.13 -11.82 -5.22
N MET A 264 0.29 -11.89 -4.18
CA MET A 264 -1.03 -11.27 -4.18
C MET A 264 -0.94 -9.73 -4.27
N LEU A 265 -0.09 -9.10 -3.45
CA LEU A 265 0.11 -7.65 -3.51
C LEU A 265 0.71 -7.19 -4.85
N LEU A 266 1.65 -7.95 -5.41
CA LEU A 266 2.19 -7.73 -6.76
C LEU A 266 1.09 -7.85 -7.83
N GLY A 267 0.17 -8.81 -7.71
CA GLY A 267 -0.95 -8.96 -8.63
C GLY A 267 -1.91 -7.78 -8.62
N ALA A 268 -2.22 -7.26 -7.44
CA ALA A 268 -3.07 -6.06 -7.33
C ALA A 268 -2.36 -4.82 -7.90
N GLY A 269 -1.04 -4.69 -7.72
CA GLY A 269 -0.24 -3.67 -8.39
C GLY A 269 -0.20 -3.81 -9.92
N PHE A 270 -0.09 -5.03 -10.45
CA PHE A 270 -0.16 -5.31 -11.88
C PHE A 270 -1.53 -4.94 -12.46
N VAL A 271 -2.62 -5.38 -11.83
CA VAL A 271 -4.00 -5.03 -12.24
C VAL A 271 -4.20 -3.51 -12.22
N LEU A 272 -3.69 -2.81 -11.19
CA LEU A 272 -3.79 -1.36 -11.10
C LEU A 272 -3.02 -0.63 -12.23
N LEU A 273 -1.83 -1.09 -12.58
CA LEU A 273 -1.05 -0.53 -13.71
C LEU A 273 -1.80 -0.71 -15.05
N VAL A 274 -2.40 -1.88 -15.30
CA VAL A 274 -3.23 -2.11 -16.49
C VAL A 274 -4.44 -1.16 -16.52
N LEU A 275 -5.15 -1.05 -15.39
CA LEU A 275 -6.36 -0.23 -15.29
C LEU A 275 -6.07 1.27 -15.49
N VAL A 276 -4.99 1.80 -14.93
CA VAL A 276 -4.59 3.20 -15.15
C VAL A 276 -4.12 3.44 -16.58
N ALA A 277 -3.38 2.49 -17.19
CA ALA A 277 -2.97 2.60 -18.59
C ALA A 277 -4.15 2.65 -19.57
N ASP A 278 -5.23 1.89 -19.28
CA ASP A 278 -6.46 1.95 -20.06
C ASP A 278 -7.27 3.21 -19.75
N SER A 279 -7.69 3.41 -18.49
CA SER A 279 -8.68 4.43 -18.13
C SER A 279 -8.17 5.88 -18.23
N ARG A 280 -6.86 6.12 -18.12
CA ARG A 280 -6.27 7.46 -18.06
C ARG A 280 -5.42 7.82 -19.28
N TYR A 281 -4.94 6.82 -20.02
CA TYR A 281 -4.07 7.02 -21.19
C TYR A 281 -4.60 6.35 -22.47
N GLY A 282 -5.73 5.63 -22.42
CA GLY A 282 -6.36 5.01 -23.60
C GLY A 282 -5.53 3.91 -24.25
N LEU A 283 -4.53 3.35 -23.56
CA LEU A 283 -3.51 2.49 -24.17
C LEU A 283 -4.00 1.06 -24.47
N LYS A 284 -5.19 0.66 -24.02
CA LYS A 284 -5.80 -0.66 -24.28
C LYS A 284 -4.78 -1.80 -24.09
N THR A 285 -4.55 -2.62 -25.12
CA THR A 285 -3.58 -3.74 -25.13
C THR A 285 -2.15 -3.30 -24.87
N SER A 286 -1.73 -2.13 -25.35
CA SER A 286 -0.39 -1.59 -25.09
C SER A 286 -0.17 -1.34 -23.60
N GLY A 287 -1.21 -0.95 -22.86
CA GLY A 287 -1.17 -0.84 -21.39
C GLY A 287 -0.91 -2.19 -20.70
N TYR A 288 -1.56 -3.26 -21.18
CA TYR A 288 -1.32 -4.63 -20.70
C TYR A 288 0.10 -5.12 -21.06
N GLY A 289 0.56 -4.82 -22.28
CA GLY A 289 1.92 -5.11 -22.75
C GLY A 289 2.99 -4.41 -21.91
N ILE A 290 2.80 -3.14 -21.57
CA ILE A 290 3.68 -2.37 -20.68
C ILE A 290 3.74 -3.01 -19.28
N ALA A 291 2.60 -3.42 -18.71
CA ALA A 291 2.57 -4.09 -17.42
C ALA A 291 3.32 -5.43 -17.43
N LEU A 292 3.17 -6.21 -18.50
CA LEU A 292 3.89 -7.47 -18.71
C LEU A 292 5.40 -7.25 -18.89
N ALA A 293 5.79 -6.26 -19.70
CA ALA A 293 7.19 -5.91 -19.93
C ALA A 293 7.88 -5.43 -18.64
N ALA A 294 7.24 -4.50 -17.91
CA ALA A 294 7.76 -3.94 -16.66
C ALA A 294 7.98 -5.03 -15.59
N THR A 295 6.99 -5.91 -15.41
CA THR A 295 7.10 -7.02 -14.44
C THR A 295 8.07 -8.11 -14.91
N GLY A 296 8.10 -8.43 -16.20
CA GLY A 296 9.00 -9.44 -16.78
C GLY A 296 10.48 -9.04 -16.70
N VAL A 297 10.83 -7.83 -17.15
CA VAL A 297 12.20 -7.31 -17.11
C VAL A 297 12.69 -7.19 -15.66
N ALA A 298 11.86 -6.65 -14.76
CA ALA A 298 12.24 -6.51 -13.36
C ALA A 298 12.36 -7.86 -12.63
N ALA A 299 11.50 -8.84 -12.94
CA ALA A 299 11.66 -10.20 -12.45
C ALA A 299 12.93 -10.86 -12.99
N PHE A 300 13.30 -10.66 -14.27
CA PHE A 300 14.55 -11.16 -14.83
C PHE A 300 15.78 -10.56 -14.12
N ALA A 301 15.81 -9.24 -13.92
CA ALA A 301 16.83 -8.59 -13.10
C ALA A 301 16.88 -9.14 -11.66
N GLY A 302 15.70 -9.41 -11.08
CA GLY A 302 15.57 -10.01 -9.75
C GLY A 302 16.09 -11.44 -9.66
N SER A 303 15.98 -12.25 -10.71
CA SER A 303 16.49 -13.62 -10.72
C SER A 303 18.02 -13.67 -10.81
N ILE A 304 18.64 -12.73 -11.54
CA ILE A 304 20.09 -12.53 -11.59
C ILE A 304 20.61 -11.99 -10.26
N ALA A 305 19.91 -11.03 -9.65
CA ALA A 305 20.31 -10.42 -8.39
C ALA A 305 20.13 -11.35 -7.17
N ALA A 306 19.20 -12.31 -7.22
CA ALA A 306 18.85 -13.11 -6.06
C ALA A 306 19.98 -14.00 -5.51
N PRO A 307 20.75 -14.78 -6.32
CA PRO A 307 21.87 -15.57 -5.80
C PRO A 307 22.96 -14.74 -5.08
N PRO A 308 23.53 -13.66 -5.65
CA PRO A 308 24.55 -12.87 -4.95
C PRO A 308 23.98 -12.13 -3.72
N LEU A 309 22.72 -11.67 -3.76
CA LEU A 309 22.06 -11.09 -2.57
C LEU A 309 21.86 -12.14 -1.47
N ALA A 310 21.44 -13.36 -1.82
CA ALA A 310 21.21 -14.45 -0.89
C ALA A 310 22.52 -14.95 -0.27
N ALA A 311 23.61 -14.98 -1.04
CA ALA A 311 24.96 -15.27 -0.54
C ALA A 311 25.46 -14.18 0.42
N ARG A 312 25.28 -12.89 0.08
CA ARG A 312 25.80 -11.76 0.87
C ARG A 312 25.02 -11.49 2.16
N TYR A 313 23.70 -11.71 2.16
CA TYR A 313 22.83 -11.33 3.28
C TYR A 313 22.09 -12.51 3.94
N GLY A 314 22.06 -13.67 3.30
CA GLY A 314 21.33 -14.87 3.71
C GLY A 314 19.88 -14.86 3.22
N ALA A 315 19.40 -15.95 2.62
CA ALA A 315 18.05 -16.05 2.05
C ALA A 315 16.91 -15.63 3.03
N ARG A 316 17.01 -15.97 4.31
CA ARG A 316 16.02 -15.56 5.35
C ARG A 316 15.94 -14.04 5.56
N ALA A 317 17.01 -13.30 5.22
CA ALA A 317 17.04 -11.84 5.26
C ALA A 317 16.13 -11.19 4.24
N LEU A 318 16.06 -11.79 3.06
CA LEU A 318 15.51 -11.16 1.88
C LEU A 318 13.98 -11.20 1.89
N LEU A 319 13.38 -12.17 2.60
CA LEU A 319 11.94 -12.29 2.79
C LEU A 319 11.32 -10.98 3.33
N PRO A 320 11.64 -10.46 4.54
CA PRO A 320 11.05 -9.19 4.98
C PRO A 320 11.53 -7.97 4.16
N VAL A 321 12.75 -7.99 3.61
CA VAL A 321 13.29 -6.84 2.83
C VAL A 321 12.51 -6.62 1.54
N ALA A 322 12.12 -7.69 0.86
CA ALA A 322 11.36 -7.63 -0.39
C ALA A 322 9.96 -7.02 -0.22
N PHE A 323 9.29 -7.28 0.91
CA PHE A 323 8.05 -6.60 1.24
C PHE A 323 8.27 -5.09 1.37
N LEU A 324 9.31 -4.69 2.09
CA LEU A 324 9.57 -3.28 2.40
C LEU A 324 9.99 -2.46 1.16
N ALA A 325 10.80 -3.04 0.26
CA ALA A 325 11.17 -2.40 -1.00
C ALA A 325 9.94 -2.14 -1.90
N ALA A 326 9.06 -3.14 -2.02
CA ALA A 326 7.81 -3.02 -2.76
C ALA A 326 6.83 -2.01 -2.10
N GLY A 327 6.77 -1.97 -0.77
CA GLY A 327 5.93 -1.02 -0.03
C GLY A 327 6.37 0.43 -0.18
N ALA A 328 7.68 0.70 -0.15
CA ALA A 328 8.22 2.03 -0.39
C ALA A 328 7.94 2.50 -1.83
N ALA A 329 8.12 1.61 -2.81
CA ALA A 329 7.80 1.89 -4.21
C ALA A 329 6.31 2.21 -4.40
N ALA A 330 5.41 1.36 -3.88
CA ALA A 330 3.97 1.61 -3.93
C ALA A 330 3.58 2.95 -3.27
N TYR A 331 4.23 3.34 -2.17
CA TYR A 331 3.97 4.63 -1.53
C TYR A 331 4.35 5.82 -2.43
N VAL A 332 5.57 5.79 -2.99
CA VAL A 332 6.07 6.84 -3.89
C VAL A 332 5.20 6.95 -5.14
N GLY A 333 4.77 5.82 -5.71
CA GLY A 333 3.83 5.82 -6.84
C GLY A 333 2.49 6.48 -6.52
N GLY A 334 1.99 6.38 -5.28
CA GLY A 334 0.74 7.02 -4.87
C GLY A 334 0.81 8.55 -4.82
N LEU A 335 2.00 9.13 -4.61
CA LEU A 335 2.18 10.59 -4.61
C LEU A 335 1.89 11.18 -5.98
N VAL A 336 2.46 10.57 -7.04
CA VAL A 336 2.25 10.96 -8.44
C VAL A 336 1.75 9.73 -9.20
N PRO A 337 0.43 9.44 -9.20
CA PRO A 337 -0.10 8.20 -9.75
C PRO A 337 -0.26 8.30 -11.28
N SER A 338 0.86 8.48 -11.97
CA SER A 338 0.98 8.48 -13.43
C SER A 338 1.46 7.12 -13.93
N LEU A 339 1.27 6.84 -15.21
CA LEU A 339 1.81 5.62 -15.85
C LEU A 339 3.33 5.50 -15.64
N TRP A 340 4.04 6.62 -15.82
CA TRP A 340 5.50 6.72 -15.66
C TRP A 340 6.00 6.47 -14.24
N ALA A 341 5.17 6.68 -13.21
CA ALA A 341 5.48 6.31 -11.83
C ALA A 341 5.07 4.86 -11.53
N LEU A 342 3.90 4.42 -12.02
CA LEU A 342 3.39 3.06 -11.81
C LEU A 342 4.31 1.98 -12.39
N VAL A 343 4.87 2.19 -13.59
CA VAL A 343 5.79 1.25 -14.25
C VAL A 343 7.00 0.90 -13.37
N PRO A 344 7.84 1.85 -12.90
CA PRO A 344 8.97 1.53 -12.02
C PRO A 344 8.52 1.06 -10.63
N CYS A 345 7.35 1.48 -10.13
CA CYS A 345 6.85 1.03 -8.83
C CYS A 345 6.44 -0.46 -8.82
N VAL A 346 5.65 -0.87 -9.83
CA VAL A 346 5.27 -2.27 -10.04
C VAL A 346 6.47 -3.11 -10.47
N GLY A 347 7.40 -2.53 -11.25
CA GLY A 347 8.71 -3.12 -11.55
C GLY A 347 9.51 -3.44 -10.29
N MET A 348 9.69 -2.48 -9.37
CA MET A 348 10.36 -2.72 -8.09
C MET A 348 9.67 -3.80 -7.25
N ALA A 349 8.33 -3.84 -7.26
CA ALA A 349 7.60 -4.92 -6.61
C ALA A 349 7.87 -6.29 -7.26
N ALA A 350 7.95 -6.38 -8.59
CA ALA A 350 8.29 -7.62 -9.31
C ALA A 350 9.74 -8.08 -9.09
N PHE A 351 10.70 -7.14 -9.08
CA PHE A 351 12.10 -7.41 -8.72
C PHE A 351 12.19 -7.98 -7.30
N ALA A 352 11.58 -7.28 -6.33
CA ALA A 352 11.57 -7.70 -4.94
C ALA A 352 10.87 -9.07 -4.76
N PHE A 353 9.76 -9.29 -5.46
CA PHE A 353 9.07 -10.58 -5.49
C PHE A 353 9.98 -11.71 -5.97
N GLN A 354 10.71 -11.53 -7.08
CA GLN A 354 11.58 -12.58 -7.58
C GLN A 354 12.75 -12.89 -6.63
N VAL A 355 13.34 -11.86 -6.00
CA VAL A 355 14.37 -12.05 -4.97
C VAL A 355 13.83 -12.84 -3.78
N LEU A 356 12.59 -12.55 -3.35
CA LEU A 356 11.88 -13.29 -2.32
C LEU A 356 11.55 -14.73 -2.75
N LYS A 357 11.13 -14.95 -4.00
CA LYS A 357 10.82 -16.26 -4.57
C LYS A 357 12.05 -17.15 -4.57
N VAL A 358 13.13 -16.75 -5.24
CA VAL A 358 14.38 -17.53 -5.31
C VAL A 358 14.94 -17.85 -3.92
N SER A 359 14.87 -16.88 -2.99
CA SER A 359 15.23 -17.10 -1.59
C SER A 359 14.34 -18.12 -0.89
N SER A 360 13.04 -18.12 -1.18
CA SER A 360 12.06 -19.05 -0.59
C SER A 360 12.18 -20.44 -1.17
N ASP A 361 12.41 -20.58 -2.48
CA ASP A 361 12.65 -21.83 -3.19
C ASP A 361 13.86 -22.56 -2.54
N ALA A 362 14.96 -21.84 -2.30
CA ALA A 362 16.14 -22.39 -1.62
C ALA A 362 15.86 -22.78 -0.16
N LEU A 363 15.08 -21.99 0.59
CA LEU A 363 14.72 -22.28 1.98
C LEU A 363 13.79 -23.48 2.12
N ILE A 364 12.84 -23.64 1.21
CA ILE A 364 11.91 -24.79 1.17
C ILE A 364 12.66 -26.04 0.71
N GLY A 365 13.51 -25.94 -0.32
CA GLY A 365 14.37 -27.02 -0.79
C GLY A 365 15.25 -27.58 0.33
N GLY A 366 15.97 -26.71 1.06
CA GLY A 366 16.80 -27.11 2.21
C GLY A 366 16.03 -27.54 3.47
N ALA A 367 14.70 -27.40 3.50
CA ALA A 367 13.85 -27.83 4.61
C ALA A 367 12.99 -29.07 4.29
N THR A 368 13.08 -29.62 3.07
CA THR A 368 12.30 -30.77 2.61
C THR A 368 13.17 -31.99 2.37
N THR A 369 12.77 -33.13 2.94
CA THR A 369 13.36 -34.44 2.60
C THR A 369 12.88 -34.88 1.21
N ASP A 370 13.69 -35.66 0.50
CA ASP A 370 13.46 -35.97 -0.93
C ASP A 370 12.08 -36.61 -1.19
N GLY A 371 11.65 -37.53 -0.30
CA GLY A 371 10.36 -38.24 -0.41
C GLY A 371 9.10 -37.38 -0.28
N VAL A 372 9.19 -36.14 0.21
CA VAL A 372 8.04 -35.19 0.26
C VAL A 372 8.26 -33.90 -0.51
N ARG A 373 9.47 -33.66 -1.04
CA ARG A 373 9.82 -32.42 -1.75
C ARG A 373 8.86 -32.15 -2.92
N GLY A 374 8.61 -33.15 -3.77
CA GLY A 374 7.69 -33.00 -4.91
C GLY A 374 6.26 -32.58 -4.50
N ARG A 375 5.74 -33.15 -3.40
CA ARG A 375 4.40 -32.83 -2.85
C ARG A 375 4.33 -31.39 -2.31
N VAL A 376 5.40 -30.94 -1.64
CA VAL A 376 5.49 -29.56 -1.12
C VAL A 376 5.60 -28.54 -2.25
N PHE A 377 6.40 -28.81 -3.29
CA PHE A 377 6.49 -27.93 -4.46
C PHE A 377 5.21 -27.92 -5.31
N ALA A 378 4.44 -29.01 -5.37
CA ALA A 378 3.12 -28.99 -6.02
C ALA A 378 2.13 -28.06 -5.29
N ILE A 379 2.07 -28.09 -3.96
CA ILE A 379 1.25 -27.16 -3.16
C ILE A 379 1.73 -25.70 -3.32
N TYR A 380 3.04 -25.51 -3.46
CA TYR A 380 3.64 -24.20 -3.71
C TYR A 380 3.22 -23.60 -5.06
N ASP A 381 3.28 -24.37 -6.14
CA ASP A 381 2.84 -23.95 -7.48
C ASP A 381 1.34 -23.59 -7.50
N VAL A 382 0.49 -24.36 -6.82
CA VAL A 382 -0.94 -24.04 -6.67
C VAL A 382 -1.13 -22.71 -5.94
N LEU A 383 -0.50 -22.53 -4.78
CA LEU A 383 -0.65 -21.32 -3.97
C LEU A 383 -0.07 -20.08 -4.68
N TYR A 384 1.02 -20.24 -5.43
CA TYR A 384 1.65 -19.18 -6.23
C TYR A 384 0.71 -18.61 -7.30
N ASN A 385 -0.01 -19.49 -8.01
CA ASN A 385 -0.92 -19.06 -9.07
C ASN A 385 -2.23 -18.51 -8.50
N VAL A 386 -2.84 -19.21 -7.53
CA VAL A 386 -4.09 -18.79 -6.88
C VAL A 386 -3.94 -17.41 -6.22
N ALA A 387 -2.80 -17.13 -5.57
CA ALA A 387 -2.56 -15.83 -4.95
C ALA A 387 -2.62 -14.65 -5.95
N PHE A 388 -2.22 -14.85 -7.20
CA PHE A 388 -2.28 -13.79 -8.23
C PHE A 388 -3.69 -13.59 -8.79
N VAL A 389 -4.47 -14.68 -8.91
CA VAL A 389 -5.87 -14.61 -9.34
C VAL A 389 -6.75 -13.94 -8.27
N LEU A 390 -6.54 -14.30 -7.00
CA LEU A 390 -7.19 -13.66 -5.85
C LEU A 390 -6.90 -12.15 -5.79
N ALA A 391 -5.73 -11.70 -6.26
CA ALA A 391 -5.41 -10.29 -6.31
C ALA A 391 -6.30 -9.48 -7.28
N GLY A 392 -6.60 -10.05 -8.45
CA GLY A 392 -7.52 -9.44 -9.41
C GLY A 392 -8.94 -9.37 -8.84
N LEU A 393 -9.42 -10.46 -8.25
CA LEU A 393 -10.73 -10.51 -7.58
C LEU A 393 -10.81 -9.52 -6.42
N ALA A 394 -9.75 -9.42 -5.61
CA ALA A 394 -9.67 -8.49 -4.50
C ALA A 394 -9.71 -7.01 -4.92
N MET A 395 -9.34 -6.66 -6.17
CA MET A 395 -9.44 -5.29 -6.69
C MET A 395 -10.84 -4.90 -7.20
N VAL A 396 -11.73 -5.88 -7.45
CA VAL A 396 -13.09 -5.62 -7.98
C VAL A 396 -13.90 -4.61 -7.17
N PRO A 397 -14.05 -4.73 -5.83
CA PRO A 397 -14.89 -3.82 -5.05
C PRO A 397 -14.25 -2.46 -4.73
N TRP A 398 -12.98 -2.23 -5.12
CA TRP A 398 -12.24 -1.02 -4.71
C TRP A 398 -11.85 -0.10 -5.87
N TRP A 399 -11.82 -0.60 -7.10
CA TRP A 399 -11.46 0.16 -8.28
C TRP A 399 -12.57 1.11 -8.73
N HIS A 400 -12.23 2.39 -8.80
CA HIS A 400 -12.94 3.43 -9.55
C HIS A 400 -11.89 4.37 -10.14
N ALA A 401 -12.21 5.05 -11.24
CA ALA A 401 -11.34 6.11 -11.77
C ALA A 401 -11.07 7.18 -10.70
N GLY A 402 -9.85 7.69 -10.62
CA GLY A 402 -9.41 8.66 -9.60
C GLY A 402 -8.99 8.04 -8.26
N ARG A 403 -9.21 6.73 -8.01
CA ARG A 403 -8.77 6.06 -6.77
C ARG A 403 -7.35 5.47 -6.83
N GLU A 404 -6.62 5.62 -7.92
CA GLU A 404 -5.30 5.01 -8.11
C GLU A 404 -4.29 5.37 -7.01
N ARG A 405 -4.29 6.61 -6.51
CA ARG A 405 -3.48 7.04 -5.34
C ARG A 405 -3.81 6.24 -4.08
N ALA A 406 -5.09 6.08 -3.76
CA ALA A 406 -5.53 5.39 -2.55
C ALA A 406 -5.15 3.90 -2.62
N LEU A 407 -5.37 3.25 -3.76
CA LEU A 407 -5.02 1.85 -3.98
C LEU A 407 -3.50 1.61 -3.87
N LEU A 408 -2.67 2.54 -4.38
CA LEU A 408 -1.21 2.48 -4.21
C LEU A 408 -0.78 2.59 -2.75
N TRP A 409 -1.41 3.46 -1.96
CA TRP A 409 -1.15 3.54 -0.53
C TRP A 409 -1.65 2.32 0.26
N TRP A 410 -2.73 1.66 -0.17
CA TRP A 410 -3.16 0.39 0.42
C TRP A 410 -2.19 -0.75 0.11
N LEU A 411 -1.64 -0.79 -1.11
CA LEU A 411 -0.56 -1.71 -1.47
C LEU A 411 0.67 -1.45 -0.59
N ALA A 412 1.06 -0.19 -0.40
CA ALA A 412 2.14 0.19 0.52
C ALA A 412 1.88 -0.27 1.96
N ALA A 413 0.66 -0.11 2.47
CA ALA A 413 0.25 -0.57 3.78
C ALA A 413 0.28 -2.10 3.90
N GLY A 414 -0.24 -2.82 2.91
CA GLY A 414 -0.22 -4.29 2.85
C GLY A 414 1.21 -4.86 2.81
N PHE A 415 2.08 -4.25 2.00
CA PHE A 415 3.51 -4.59 1.97
C PHE A 415 4.18 -4.32 3.33
N THR A 416 3.90 -3.19 3.97
CA THR A 416 4.44 -2.82 5.29
C THR A 416 3.94 -3.78 6.39
N ALA A 417 2.68 -4.20 6.34
CA ALA A 417 2.12 -5.20 7.24
C ALA A 417 2.81 -6.57 7.07
N GLY A 418 3.05 -7.00 5.83
CA GLY A 418 3.82 -8.23 5.54
C GLY A 418 5.24 -8.20 6.12
N TRP A 419 5.96 -7.07 5.96
CA TRP A 419 7.26 -6.86 6.62
C TRP A 419 7.16 -6.97 8.15
N LEU A 420 6.18 -6.28 8.76
CA LEU A 420 6.00 -6.24 10.21
C LEU A 420 5.73 -7.64 10.78
N VAL A 421 4.83 -8.41 10.16
CA VAL A 421 4.51 -9.79 10.56
C VAL A 421 5.77 -10.66 10.55
N LEU A 422 6.55 -10.65 9.47
CA LEU A 422 7.77 -11.46 9.38
C LEU A 422 8.82 -11.05 10.43
N VAL A 423 9.03 -9.75 10.64
CA VAL A 423 9.98 -9.23 11.65
C VAL A 423 9.56 -9.57 13.09
N LEU A 424 8.26 -9.63 13.38
CA LEU A 424 7.74 -10.05 14.69
C LEU A 424 7.89 -11.57 14.88
N VAL A 425 7.59 -12.36 13.86
CA VAL A 425 7.52 -13.84 13.89
C VAL A 425 8.91 -14.52 13.94
N ASP A 426 9.94 -13.94 13.32
CA ASP A 426 11.30 -14.50 13.32
C ASP A 426 12.12 -14.15 14.56
N ARG A 427 11.73 -13.13 15.34
CA ARG A 427 12.42 -12.79 16.60
C ARG A 427 12.16 -13.78 17.75
N GLY A 428 11.22 -14.72 17.58
CA GLY A 428 10.80 -15.65 18.63
C GLY A 428 11.74 -16.84 18.91
N ARG A 429 12.68 -17.18 18.02
CA ARG A 429 13.52 -18.39 18.16
C ARG A 429 14.98 -18.18 17.75
N ARG A 430 15.80 -17.69 18.69
CA ARG A 430 17.21 -18.12 18.74
C ARG A 430 17.26 -19.47 19.47
N PRO A 431 17.88 -20.52 18.92
CA PRO A 431 18.17 -21.70 19.71
C PRO A 431 19.12 -21.30 20.84
N ARG A 432 18.68 -21.42 22.09
CA ARG A 432 19.59 -21.39 23.22
C ARG A 432 20.34 -22.72 23.21
N TRP A 433 21.58 -22.70 22.73
CA TRP A 433 22.50 -23.81 22.95
C TRP A 433 22.57 -24.11 24.46
N PRO A 434 22.27 -25.34 24.90
CA PRO A 434 22.51 -25.72 26.28
C PRO A 434 24.02 -25.83 26.47
N ARG A 435 24.65 -24.78 27.00
CA ARG A 435 26.01 -24.88 27.52
C ARG A 435 26.03 -25.99 28.56
N ARG A 436 26.65 -27.13 28.24
CA ARG A 436 27.08 -28.11 29.24
C ARG A 436 27.93 -27.38 30.28
N ARG A 437 27.43 -27.30 31.51
CA ARG A 437 28.27 -27.28 32.71
C ARG A 437 27.77 -28.39 33.61
N ALA A 438 28.66 -29.34 33.89
CA ALA A 438 28.41 -30.41 34.82
C ALA A 438 28.45 -29.88 36.26
N ARG A 439 27.73 -30.59 37.15
CA ARG A 439 27.79 -30.55 38.63
C ARG A 439 27.34 -29.23 39.30
N GLY A 440 26.75 -29.36 40.50
CA GLY A 440 26.16 -28.27 41.29
C GLY A 440 24.62 -28.24 41.35
N ARG A 441 23.99 -29.29 41.91
CA ARG A 441 22.53 -29.37 42.16
C ARG A 441 22.22 -29.12 43.65
N ALA A 442 22.07 -27.86 44.05
CA ALA A 442 21.31 -27.41 45.24
C ALA A 442 21.13 -25.86 45.19
N GLY A 443 20.13 -25.30 45.87
CA GLY A 443 19.99 -23.85 46.11
C GLY A 443 19.33 -22.96 45.02
N ARG A 444 19.44 -23.28 43.71
CA ARG A 444 19.05 -22.33 42.64
C ARG A 444 17.57 -22.25 42.22
N ARG A 445 16.63 -22.89 42.93
CA ARG A 445 15.18 -22.86 42.56
C ARG A 445 14.40 -21.65 43.10
N VAL A 446 14.84 -21.01 44.19
CA VAL A 446 14.11 -19.89 44.82
C VAL A 446 14.31 -18.58 44.03
N GLY A 447 15.55 -18.19 43.72
CA GLY A 447 15.86 -16.93 43.04
C GLY A 447 15.24 -16.73 41.65
N ARG A 448 14.88 -17.80 40.94
CA ARG A 448 14.25 -17.71 39.60
C ARG A 448 12.76 -17.32 39.60
N ARG A 449 12.08 -17.34 40.75
CA ARG A 449 10.70 -16.82 40.89
C ARG A 449 10.71 -15.32 41.25
N ALA A 450 11.66 -14.85 42.05
CA ALA A 450 11.84 -13.43 42.37
C ALA A 450 12.21 -12.59 41.14
N ASP A 451 13.32 -12.94 40.46
CA ASP A 451 13.82 -12.27 39.23
C ASP A 451 12.76 -12.16 38.09
N ARG A 452 11.81 -13.10 38.05
CA ARG A 452 10.66 -13.04 37.13
C ARG A 452 9.55 -12.08 37.57
N ARG A 453 9.29 -11.94 38.88
CA ARG A 453 8.31 -10.99 39.44
C ARG A 453 8.82 -9.56 39.28
N ASP A 454 10.09 -9.31 39.59
CA ASP A 454 10.72 -7.97 39.48
C ASP A 454 10.76 -7.49 38.01
N GLY A 455 11.17 -8.38 37.11
CA GLY A 455 11.15 -8.13 35.66
C GLY A 455 9.74 -7.92 35.07
N GLN A 456 8.67 -8.28 35.79
CA GLN A 456 7.27 -8.07 35.39
C GLN A 456 6.71 -6.78 35.99
N GLY A 457 7.05 -6.45 37.24
CA GLY A 457 6.75 -5.16 37.88
C GLY A 457 7.38 -3.98 37.13
N SER A 458 8.66 -4.09 36.77
CA SER A 458 9.39 -3.09 35.96
C SER A 458 8.73 -2.83 34.59
N ARG A 459 8.14 -3.86 33.96
CA ARG A 459 7.40 -3.70 32.69
C ARG A 459 6.06 -2.99 32.90
N ARG A 460 5.29 -3.36 33.94
CA ARG A 460 4.02 -2.68 34.26
C ARG A 460 4.25 -1.20 34.55
N ARG A 461 5.20 -0.87 35.44
CA ARG A 461 5.60 0.52 35.74
C ARG A 461 5.98 1.28 34.46
N GLY A 462 6.90 0.74 33.66
CA GLY A 462 7.35 1.38 32.43
C GLY A 462 6.28 1.53 31.33
N ARG A 463 5.15 0.82 31.38
CA ARG A 463 3.99 1.05 30.51
C ARG A 463 3.08 2.14 31.06
N ALA A 464 2.84 2.16 32.38
CA ALA A 464 2.10 3.24 33.03
C ALA A 464 2.81 4.59 32.85
N THR A 465 4.13 4.66 33.01
CA THR A 465 4.91 5.87 32.71
C THR A 465 4.82 6.25 31.22
N ALA A 466 4.69 5.28 30.31
CA ALA A 466 4.53 5.56 28.88
C ALA A 466 3.16 6.18 28.56
N VAL A 467 2.08 5.71 29.20
CA VAL A 467 0.74 6.31 29.12
C VAL A 467 0.78 7.79 29.52
N LEU A 468 1.33 8.09 30.71
CA LEU A 468 1.45 9.48 31.19
C LEU A 468 2.32 10.33 30.26
N ALA A 469 3.51 9.83 29.88
CA ALA A 469 4.44 10.55 29.01
C ALA A 469 3.90 10.74 27.58
N GLY A 470 3.03 9.85 27.11
CA GLY A 470 2.40 9.93 25.79
C GLY A 470 1.17 10.83 25.74
N ALA A 471 0.52 11.10 26.88
CA ALA A 471 -0.56 12.09 26.96
C ALA A 471 -0.06 13.55 26.88
N LEU A 472 1.17 13.83 27.33
CA LEU A 472 1.74 15.19 27.39
C LEU A 472 1.62 16.04 26.10
N PRO A 473 1.86 15.51 24.88
CA PRO A 473 1.76 16.30 23.65
C PRO A 473 0.33 16.78 23.34
N ALA A 474 -0.71 16.19 23.96
CA ALA A 474 -2.09 16.61 23.77
C ALA A 474 -2.34 18.05 24.27
N LEU A 475 -1.52 18.55 25.21
CA LEU A 475 -1.61 19.91 25.74
C LEU A 475 -1.11 20.99 24.75
N ALA A 476 -0.44 20.59 23.66
CA ALA A 476 -0.03 21.53 22.61
C ALA A 476 -1.16 21.87 21.61
N TYR A 477 -2.32 21.20 21.71
CA TYR A 477 -3.47 21.43 20.83
C TYR A 477 -4.34 22.61 21.28
N PRO A 478 -5.21 23.16 20.41
CA PRO A 478 -5.74 24.54 20.54
C PRO A 478 -6.55 24.92 21.80
N ALA A 479 -6.90 23.99 22.68
CA ALA A 479 -7.59 24.34 23.93
C ALA A 479 -6.63 24.85 25.02
N PRO A 480 -5.58 24.11 25.45
CA PRO A 480 -4.49 24.74 26.22
C PRO A 480 -3.54 25.55 25.33
N ALA A 481 -3.41 25.18 24.05
CA ALA A 481 -2.66 25.89 23.00
C ALA A 481 -1.17 26.13 23.29
N TRP A 482 -0.53 25.27 24.11
CA TRP A 482 0.88 25.35 24.49
C TRP A 482 1.80 24.88 23.36
N TRP A 483 1.79 25.58 22.23
CA TRP A 483 2.56 25.29 21.00
C TRP A 483 4.05 24.99 21.27
N TRP A 484 4.65 25.66 22.26
CA TRP A 484 6.06 25.50 22.64
C TRP A 484 6.35 24.12 23.23
N LEU A 485 5.36 23.50 23.91
CA LEU A 485 5.51 22.19 24.54
C LEU A 485 5.72 21.09 23.50
N ALA A 486 5.12 21.21 22.30
CA ALA A 486 5.28 20.23 21.22
C ALA A 486 6.76 19.93 20.90
N TRP A 487 7.63 20.95 20.95
CA TRP A 487 9.05 20.87 20.64
C TRP A 487 9.87 20.01 21.62
N PHE A 488 9.32 19.64 22.78
CA PHE A 488 9.96 18.72 23.74
C PHE A 488 9.02 17.69 24.41
N ALA A 489 7.72 17.69 24.12
CA ALA A 489 6.74 16.78 24.74
C ALA A 489 6.97 15.28 24.46
N LEU A 490 7.65 14.93 23.37
CA LEU A 490 7.95 13.53 23.05
C LEU A 490 9.22 13.04 23.76
N VAL A 491 10.05 13.92 24.31
CA VAL A 491 11.30 13.56 25.02
C VAL A 491 11.05 12.54 26.15
N PRO A 492 10.08 12.73 27.08
CA PRO A 492 9.81 11.77 28.14
C PRO A 492 9.37 10.40 27.60
N LEU A 493 8.48 10.38 26.60
CA LEU A 493 8.02 9.13 25.99
C LEU A 493 9.17 8.40 25.27
N MET A 494 10.00 9.12 24.52
CA MET A 494 11.19 8.55 23.88
C MET A 494 12.15 7.94 24.90
N LEU A 495 12.40 8.60 26.04
CA LEU A 495 13.22 8.06 27.14
C LEU A 495 12.62 6.79 27.77
N VAL A 496 11.31 6.76 27.98
CA VAL A 496 10.58 5.57 28.46
C VAL A 496 10.62 4.43 27.43
N VAL A 497 10.54 4.72 26.14
CA VAL A 497 10.64 3.72 25.07
C VAL A 497 12.07 3.19 24.94
N ARG A 498 13.11 4.04 24.89
CA ARG A 498 14.52 3.62 24.74
C ARG A 498 15.11 2.93 25.98
N SER A 499 14.50 3.07 27.15
CA SER A 499 14.86 2.34 28.37
C SER A 499 14.24 0.93 28.45
N ALA A 500 13.43 0.52 27.47
CA ALA A 500 12.78 -0.78 27.50
C ALA A 500 13.80 -1.94 27.40
N PRO A 501 13.62 -3.05 28.13
CA PRO A 501 14.56 -4.18 28.15
C PRO A 501 14.65 -4.93 26.81
N THR A 502 13.67 -4.75 25.92
CA THR A 502 13.68 -5.33 24.57
C THR A 502 13.01 -4.39 23.57
N ARG A 503 13.35 -4.53 22.28
CA ARG A 503 12.67 -3.81 21.17
C ARG A 503 11.16 -4.00 21.20
N ARG A 504 10.67 -5.21 21.47
CA ARG A 504 9.23 -5.50 21.58
C ARG A 504 8.59 -4.73 22.73
N GLU A 505 9.26 -4.63 23.86
CA GLU A 505 8.75 -3.86 24.99
C GLU A 505 8.81 -2.34 24.70
N GLY A 506 9.81 -1.86 23.97
CA GLY A 506 9.85 -0.46 23.49
C GLY A 506 8.68 -0.13 22.56
N MET A 507 8.40 -1.01 21.59
CA MET A 507 7.21 -0.91 20.74
C MET A 507 5.91 -0.91 21.56
N ILE A 508 5.78 -1.78 22.56
CA ILE A 508 4.59 -1.83 23.43
C ILE A 508 4.46 -0.57 24.29
N ARG A 509 5.57 0.01 24.79
CA ARG A 509 5.53 1.28 25.53
C ARG A 509 5.09 2.44 24.62
N ALA A 510 5.63 2.51 23.40
CA ALA A 510 5.19 3.50 22.41
C ALA A 510 3.70 3.35 22.07
N TRP A 511 3.24 2.11 21.87
CA TRP A 511 1.84 1.79 21.59
C TRP A 511 0.90 2.25 22.69
N TRP A 512 1.18 1.94 23.96
CA TRP A 512 0.35 2.39 25.08
C TRP A 512 0.43 3.91 25.30
N GLY A 513 1.60 4.53 25.13
CA GLY A 513 1.75 5.98 25.22
C GLY A 513 0.98 6.72 24.13
N LEU A 514 0.99 6.21 22.90
CA LEU A 514 0.35 6.88 21.77
C LEU A 514 -1.12 6.46 21.60
N GLY A 515 -1.54 5.34 22.18
CA GLY A 515 -2.96 5.12 22.48
C GLY A 515 -3.49 6.11 23.51
N ALA A 516 -2.70 6.47 24.53
CA ALA A 516 -3.09 7.52 25.48
C ALA A 516 -3.11 8.91 24.84
N PHE A 517 -2.19 9.20 23.91
CA PHE A 517 -2.22 10.41 23.08
C PHE A 517 -3.54 10.54 22.31
N GLU A 518 -3.91 9.53 21.51
CA GLU A 518 -5.16 9.53 20.73
C GLU A 518 -6.39 9.64 21.66
N ALA A 519 -6.41 8.89 22.78
CA ALA A 519 -7.51 8.94 23.75
C ALA A 519 -7.73 10.35 24.36
N VAL A 520 -6.65 11.11 24.62
CA VAL A 520 -6.74 12.47 25.17
C VAL A 520 -7.03 13.49 24.07
N THR A 521 -6.44 13.39 22.88
CA THR A 521 -6.73 14.36 21.80
C THR A 521 -8.14 14.20 21.23
N GLN A 522 -8.73 13.00 21.32
CA GLN A 522 -10.06 12.63 20.83
C GLN A 522 -11.09 12.37 21.95
N TYR A 523 -10.85 12.82 23.19
CA TYR A 523 -11.75 12.55 24.34
C TYR A 523 -13.20 13.01 24.09
N TRP A 524 -13.38 14.03 23.24
CA TRP A 524 -14.67 14.59 22.83
C TRP A 524 -15.55 13.63 22.02
N LEU A 525 -15.00 12.50 21.53
CA LEU A 525 -15.79 11.41 20.96
C LEU A 525 -16.51 10.56 22.02
N LEU A 526 -16.06 10.58 23.28
CA LEU A 526 -16.57 9.73 24.36
C LEU A 526 -18.12 9.77 24.52
N PRO A 527 -18.82 10.92 24.42
CA PRO A 527 -20.28 10.96 24.52
C PRO A 527 -21.03 10.26 23.37
N ASN A 528 -20.34 9.97 22.24
CA ASN A 528 -20.96 9.47 21.02
C ASN A 528 -20.62 7.99 20.74
N ILE A 529 -19.38 7.57 21.02
CA ILE A 529 -18.91 6.19 20.81
C ILE A 529 -18.62 5.43 22.12
N GLY A 530 -18.74 6.09 23.28
CA GLY A 530 -18.57 5.49 24.60
C GLY A 530 -17.26 4.69 24.74
N PRO A 531 -17.29 3.42 25.22
CA PRO A 531 -16.09 2.60 25.37
C PRO A 531 -15.39 2.29 24.04
N GLY A 532 -16.03 2.52 22.89
CA GLY A 532 -15.42 2.43 21.57
C GLY A 532 -14.20 3.32 21.39
N LEU A 533 -14.11 4.46 22.12
CA LEU A 533 -12.92 5.33 22.11
C LEU A 533 -11.67 4.59 22.59
N ALA A 534 -11.78 3.70 23.59
CA ALA A 534 -10.64 2.92 24.07
C ALA A 534 -10.14 1.92 23.01
N LEU A 535 -11.06 1.29 22.27
CA LEU A 535 -10.71 0.42 21.16
C LEU A 535 -10.06 1.21 20.02
N LEU A 536 -10.65 2.34 19.61
CA LEU A 536 -10.13 3.23 18.58
C LEU A 536 -8.70 3.68 18.92
N SER A 537 -8.49 4.17 20.15
CA SER A 537 -7.20 4.62 20.66
C SER A 537 -6.14 3.50 20.64
N VAL A 538 -6.51 2.28 21.02
CA VAL A 538 -5.62 1.12 20.96
C VAL A 538 -5.30 0.72 19.52
N LEU A 539 -6.25 0.82 18.58
CA LEU A 539 -6.01 0.51 17.17
C LEU A 539 -5.16 1.58 16.48
N LEU A 540 -5.48 2.87 16.64
CA LEU A 540 -4.73 3.99 16.03
C LEU A 540 -3.33 4.13 16.63
N GLY A 541 -3.18 3.99 17.96
CA GLY A 541 -1.87 3.98 18.61
C GLY A 541 -0.92 2.88 18.11
N ALA A 542 -1.45 1.81 17.50
CA ALA A 542 -0.62 0.74 16.91
C ALA A 542 0.14 1.21 15.64
N LEU A 543 -0.30 2.29 15.00
CA LEU A 543 0.37 2.87 13.82
C LEU A 543 1.80 3.35 14.16
N TRP A 544 2.08 3.71 15.42
CA TRP A 544 3.41 4.10 15.90
C TRP A 544 4.28 2.94 16.42
N LEU A 545 3.89 1.68 16.23
CA LEU A 545 4.77 0.53 16.48
C LEU A 545 6.13 0.63 15.73
N PRO A 546 6.21 1.11 14.46
CA PRO A 546 7.48 1.36 13.77
C PRO A 546 8.29 2.49 14.41
N TRP A 547 7.63 3.55 14.90
CA TRP A 547 8.29 4.65 15.63
C TRP A 547 8.90 4.17 16.95
N GLY A 548 8.15 3.43 17.76
CA GLY A 548 8.67 2.83 19.00
C GLY A 548 9.81 1.85 18.76
N TRP A 549 9.77 1.13 17.64
CA TRP A 549 10.89 0.29 17.18
C TRP A 549 12.12 1.12 16.78
N ALA A 550 11.94 2.27 16.11
CA ALA A 550 13.02 3.15 15.66
C ALA A 550 13.71 3.81 16.86
N VAL A 551 12.91 4.41 17.76
CA VAL A 551 13.36 4.98 19.04
C VAL A 551 14.17 3.94 19.83
N HIS A 552 13.64 2.73 20.06
CA HIS A 552 14.40 1.70 20.78
C HIS A 552 15.67 1.26 20.04
N ARG A 553 15.59 1.02 18.73
CA ARG A 553 16.71 0.52 17.92
C ARG A 553 17.88 1.51 17.86
N LEU A 554 17.59 2.80 17.78
CA LEU A 554 18.58 3.85 17.48
C LEU A 554 19.04 4.57 18.75
N LEU A 555 18.16 4.77 19.73
CA LEU A 555 18.45 5.53 20.96
C LEU A 555 18.74 4.65 22.19
N ALA A 556 18.49 3.34 22.15
CA ALA A 556 18.92 2.43 23.23
C ALA A 556 20.44 2.13 23.17
N THR A 557 21.01 1.85 24.34
CA THR A 557 22.45 1.60 24.52
C THR A 557 22.94 0.33 23.79
N PRO A 558 24.19 0.32 23.27
CA PRO A 558 25.10 1.47 23.15
C PRO A 558 24.66 2.43 22.02
N LEU A 559 24.70 3.74 22.31
CA LEU A 559 24.48 4.80 21.33
C LEU A 559 25.79 5.08 20.60
N THR A 560 25.79 5.04 19.26
CA THR A 560 26.96 5.36 18.43
C THR A 560 26.64 6.55 17.53
N ALA A 561 27.67 7.29 17.06
CA ALA A 561 27.46 8.45 16.19
C ALA A 561 26.61 8.11 14.94
N ARG A 562 26.86 6.96 14.29
CA ARG A 562 26.03 6.48 13.17
C ARG A 562 24.57 6.19 13.55
N ARG A 563 24.29 5.78 14.79
CA ARG A 563 22.90 5.61 15.27
C ARG A 563 22.24 6.94 15.62
N ALA A 564 23.00 7.89 16.20
CA ALA A 564 22.51 9.23 16.50
C ALA A 564 22.12 9.98 15.22
N ALA A 565 23.01 10.00 14.21
CA ALA A 565 22.72 10.57 12.90
C ALA A 565 21.52 9.89 12.22
N ALA A 566 21.44 8.55 12.26
CA ALA A 566 20.28 7.83 11.73
C ALA A 566 18.99 8.10 12.53
N ALA A 567 19.06 8.40 13.83
CA ALA A 567 17.88 8.71 14.63
C ALA A 567 17.24 10.03 14.19
N LEU A 568 18.05 11.07 13.96
CA LEU A 568 17.60 12.41 13.55
C LEU A 568 16.76 12.41 12.26
N LEU A 569 16.96 11.42 11.38
CA LEU A 569 16.12 11.22 10.20
C LEU A 569 15.00 10.20 10.47
N VAL A 570 15.35 8.98 10.91
CA VAL A 570 14.43 7.83 10.92
C VAL A 570 13.35 7.94 12.01
N VAL A 571 13.65 8.55 13.16
CA VAL A 571 12.66 8.71 14.23
C VAL A 571 11.54 9.69 13.84
N PRO A 572 11.81 10.93 13.38
CA PRO A 572 10.74 11.79 12.88
C PRO A 572 10.06 11.23 11.64
N SER A 573 10.79 10.62 10.69
CA SER A 573 10.17 9.93 9.54
C SER A 573 9.15 8.87 9.99
N ALA A 574 9.47 8.06 11.01
CA ALA A 574 8.56 7.04 11.51
C ALA A 574 7.31 7.63 12.22
N TRP A 575 7.39 8.87 12.71
CA TRP A 575 6.23 9.60 13.24
C TRP A 575 5.35 10.09 12.08
N THR A 576 5.94 10.82 11.14
CA THR A 576 5.25 11.36 9.96
C THR A 576 4.57 10.27 9.13
N CYS A 577 5.18 9.09 8.98
CA CYS A 577 4.54 7.94 8.34
C CYS A 577 3.28 7.46 9.08
N ALA A 578 3.30 7.43 10.43
CA ALA A 578 2.15 6.98 11.22
C ALA A 578 0.99 7.99 11.14
N GLU A 579 1.30 9.29 11.23
CA GLU A 579 0.34 10.38 10.98
C GLU A 579 -0.26 10.30 9.58
N ALA A 580 0.56 10.12 8.53
CA ALA A 580 0.10 10.02 7.15
C ALA A 580 -0.81 8.79 6.92
N VAL A 581 -0.55 7.66 7.58
CA VAL A 581 -1.45 6.48 7.53
C VAL A 581 -2.75 6.75 8.29
N ARG A 582 -2.70 7.36 9.49
CA ARG A 582 -3.92 7.76 10.23
C ARG A 582 -4.76 8.76 9.43
N SER A 583 -4.11 9.59 8.64
CA SER A 583 -4.74 10.65 7.83
C SER A 583 -5.58 10.15 6.66
N TRP A 584 -5.68 8.84 6.43
CA TRP A 584 -6.64 8.31 5.47
C TRP A 584 -8.09 8.47 5.99
N GLN A 585 -9.01 8.97 5.15
CA GLN A 585 -10.36 9.39 5.58
C GLN A 585 -11.08 8.34 6.44
N SER A 586 -10.99 7.06 6.08
CA SER A 586 -11.69 5.95 6.75
C SER A 586 -11.16 5.64 8.15
N LEU A 587 -10.02 6.22 8.55
CA LEU A 587 -9.39 6.07 9.86
C LEU A 587 -9.54 7.32 10.75
N GLY A 588 -10.43 8.26 10.37
CA GLY A 588 -10.65 9.53 11.08
C GLY A 588 -9.88 10.72 10.51
N GLY A 589 -9.11 10.51 9.43
CA GLY A 589 -8.48 11.59 8.69
C GLY A 589 -7.35 12.33 9.45
N PRO A 590 -6.81 13.40 8.84
CA PRO A 590 -5.69 14.21 9.35
C PRO A 590 -6.06 15.11 10.55
N TRP A 591 -6.90 14.63 11.46
CA TRP A 591 -7.19 15.32 12.72
C TRP A 591 -5.96 15.34 13.63
N ALA A 592 -5.82 16.33 14.51
CA ALA A 592 -4.78 16.40 15.54
C ALA A 592 -3.36 15.97 15.07
N LEU A 593 -2.87 16.57 13.98
CA LEU A 593 -1.49 16.38 13.51
C LEU A 593 -0.52 17.20 14.36
N LEU A 594 0.67 16.66 14.65
CA LEU A 594 1.66 17.33 15.51
C LEU A 594 2.10 18.69 14.95
N GLY A 595 2.18 18.83 13.62
CA GLY A 595 2.46 20.12 12.97
C GLY A 595 1.38 21.18 13.19
N ALA A 596 0.11 20.78 13.36
CA ALA A 596 -1.00 21.71 13.57
C ALA A 596 -0.97 22.38 14.96
N THR A 597 -0.18 21.86 15.91
CA THR A 597 0.03 22.50 17.22
C THR A 597 0.63 23.92 17.12
N GLN A 598 1.22 24.29 15.97
CA GLN A 598 1.84 25.60 15.74
C GLN A 598 0.88 26.65 15.16
N TRP A 599 -0.41 26.31 14.98
CA TRP A 599 -1.43 27.17 14.33
C TRP A 599 -1.48 28.62 14.87
N ASN A 600 -1.32 28.81 16.19
CA ASN A 600 -1.39 30.11 16.85
C ASN A 600 -0.08 30.92 16.78
N ARG A 601 0.93 30.42 16.06
CA ARG A 601 2.22 31.10 15.85
C ARG A 601 2.61 31.02 14.37
N PRO A 602 2.14 31.97 13.53
CA PRO A 602 2.44 32.05 12.09
C PRO A 602 3.93 31.87 11.76
N VAL A 603 4.80 32.50 12.55
CA VAL A 603 6.26 32.43 12.42
C VAL A 603 6.81 31.00 12.59
N MET A 604 6.24 30.20 13.49
CA MET A 604 6.63 28.79 13.68
C MET A 604 5.97 27.88 12.64
N LEU A 605 4.69 28.13 12.33
CA LEU A 605 3.92 27.41 11.33
C LEU A 605 4.46 27.62 9.89
N ALA A 606 5.21 28.69 9.63
CA ALA A 606 5.70 29.07 8.30
C ALA A 606 6.39 27.91 7.52
N SER A 607 7.02 26.96 8.21
CA SER A 607 7.59 25.76 7.58
C SER A 607 6.55 24.90 6.82
N ALA A 608 5.26 25.00 7.14
CA ALA A 608 4.18 24.37 6.38
C ALA A 608 4.07 24.88 4.93
N ALA A 609 4.49 26.12 4.64
CA ALA A 609 4.56 26.63 3.27
C ALA A 609 5.65 25.92 2.42
N LEU A 610 6.62 25.25 3.05
CA LEU A 610 7.70 24.52 2.36
C LEU A 610 7.36 23.05 2.07
N GLY A 611 6.67 22.37 3.00
CA GLY A 611 6.44 20.92 2.91
C GLY A 611 5.21 20.43 3.67
N GLY A 612 4.23 21.30 3.87
CA GLY A 612 2.98 21.00 4.57
C GLY A 612 3.14 20.91 6.09
N VAL A 613 2.00 20.70 6.76
CA VAL A 613 1.93 20.29 8.16
C VAL A 613 2.84 19.09 8.45
N TRP A 614 3.12 18.25 7.44
CA TRP A 614 4.06 17.12 7.49
C TRP A 614 5.50 17.54 7.80
N LEU A 615 6.01 18.61 7.17
CA LEU A 615 7.34 19.15 7.45
C LEU A 615 7.39 19.77 8.85
N THR A 616 6.35 20.51 9.24
CA THR A 616 6.26 21.08 10.60
C THR A 616 6.28 19.96 11.66
N GLY A 617 5.47 18.91 11.49
CA GLY A 617 5.47 17.74 12.38
C GLY A 617 6.80 16.96 12.37
N PHE A 618 7.44 16.81 11.20
CA PHE A 618 8.76 16.20 11.08
C PHE A 618 9.83 17.00 11.85
N LEU A 619 9.84 18.34 11.73
CA LEU A 619 10.78 19.22 12.44
C LEU A 619 10.60 19.14 13.96
N ILE A 620 9.36 19.11 14.45
CA ILE A 620 9.06 18.91 15.88
C ILE A 620 9.58 17.54 16.34
N GLY A 621 9.34 16.47 15.58
CA GLY A 621 9.86 15.13 15.88
C GLY A 621 11.40 15.06 15.85
N ALA A 622 12.04 15.81 14.95
CA ALA A 622 13.49 15.90 14.81
C ALA A 622 14.11 16.65 16.00
N ALA A 623 13.53 17.78 16.40
CA ALA A 623 13.92 18.54 17.58
C ALA A 623 13.82 17.69 18.85
N ASN A 624 12.70 17.01 19.08
CA ASN A 624 12.53 16.07 20.20
C ASN A 624 13.60 14.96 20.19
N THR A 625 13.90 14.39 19.02
CA THR A 625 14.94 13.36 18.87
C THR A 625 16.33 13.91 19.18
N ALA A 626 16.62 15.15 18.75
CA ALA A 626 17.87 15.84 19.00
C ALA A 626 18.04 16.21 20.48
N LEU A 627 16.97 16.68 21.15
CA LEU A 627 16.95 16.91 22.60
C LEU A 627 17.19 15.64 23.40
N VAL A 628 16.56 14.50 23.02
CA VAL A 628 16.90 13.21 23.62
C VAL A 628 18.39 12.94 23.44
N LEU A 629 18.93 13.03 22.21
CA LEU A 629 20.36 12.80 21.96
C LEU A 629 21.27 13.70 22.82
N ALA A 630 20.94 14.98 23.00
CA ALA A 630 21.67 15.90 23.87
C ALA A 630 21.69 15.43 25.34
N VAL A 631 20.58 14.88 25.85
CA VAL A 631 20.52 14.25 27.19
C VAL A 631 21.33 12.94 27.25
N LEU A 632 21.46 12.20 26.15
CA LEU A 632 22.17 10.90 26.14
C LEU A 632 23.69 11.03 26.01
N GLN A 633 24.18 12.12 25.42
CA GLN A 633 25.60 12.32 25.11
C GLN A 633 26.36 12.93 26.30
N ARG A 634 27.38 12.22 26.78
CA ARG A 634 28.24 12.70 27.88
C ARG A 634 29.43 13.57 27.41
N ARG A 635 29.76 13.53 26.12
CA ARG A 635 30.83 14.36 25.52
C ARG A 635 30.25 15.69 25.04
N ALA A 636 30.96 16.79 25.26
CA ALA A 636 30.52 18.14 24.92
C ALA A 636 30.15 18.29 23.43
N TRP A 637 31.04 17.91 22.51
CA TRP A 637 30.82 18.09 21.07
C TRP A 637 29.54 17.38 20.53
N PRO A 638 29.31 16.07 20.73
CA PRO A 638 28.06 15.42 20.28
C PRO A 638 26.81 15.97 20.96
N ARG A 639 26.91 16.50 22.18
CA ARG A 639 25.80 17.17 22.87
C ARG A 639 25.51 18.54 22.25
N ALA A 640 26.54 19.34 21.99
CA ALA A 640 26.42 20.63 21.31
C ALA A 640 25.85 20.46 19.90
N ALA A 641 26.35 19.52 19.09
CA ALA A 641 25.81 19.22 17.77
C ALA A 641 24.31 18.81 17.82
N ALA A 642 23.90 18.05 18.85
CA ALA A 642 22.49 17.71 19.05
C ALA A 642 21.63 18.91 19.46
N LEU A 643 22.14 19.80 20.34
CA LEU A 643 21.47 21.05 20.71
C LEU A 643 21.35 22.02 19.51
N LEU A 644 22.40 22.18 18.71
CA LEU A 644 22.39 22.95 17.47
C LEU A 644 21.41 22.38 16.45
N THR A 645 21.30 21.04 16.36
CA THR A 645 20.28 20.41 15.51
C THR A 645 18.87 20.71 16.01
N ALA A 646 18.62 20.63 17.32
CA ALA A 646 17.32 20.99 17.90
C ALA A 646 16.97 22.46 17.64
N ALA A 647 17.93 23.37 17.85
CA ALA A 647 17.77 24.79 17.58
C ALA A 647 17.51 25.06 16.08
N ALA A 648 18.22 24.41 15.16
CA ALA A 648 17.99 24.52 13.73
C ALA A 648 16.59 24.02 13.32
N CYS A 649 16.09 22.94 13.92
CA CYS A 649 14.73 22.45 13.67
C CYS A 649 13.65 23.44 14.16
N VAL A 650 13.85 24.07 15.32
CA VAL A 650 12.95 25.12 15.84
C VAL A 650 13.03 26.38 14.98
N ALA A 651 14.24 26.79 14.58
CA ALA A 651 14.49 27.99 13.79
C ALA A 651 14.04 27.89 12.32
N ALA A 652 13.82 26.69 11.79
CA ALA A 652 13.45 26.49 10.38
C ALA A 652 12.16 27.25 9.96
N GLY A 653 11.15 27.30 10.84
CA GLY A 653 9.95 28.13 10.63
C GLY A 653 10.28 29.63 10.62
N PRO A 654 10.82 30.20 11.72
CA PRO A 654 11.20 31.60 11.79
C PRO A 654 12.16 32.09 10.69
N VAL A 655 13.17 31.30 10.35
CA VAL A 655 14.12 31.60 9.27
C VAL A 655 13.41 31.65 7.92
N TRP A 656 12.53 30.69 7.62
CA TRP A 656 11.71 30.76 6.42
C TRP A 656 10.73 31.94 6.44
N TYR A 657 10.10 32.25 7.58
CA TYR A 657 9.20 33.39 7.72
C TYR A 657 9.89 34.72 7.39
N ALA A 658 11.16 34.87 7.81
CA ALA A 658 11.98 36.07 7.56
C ALA A 658 12.60 36.13 6.16
N LEU A 659 12.95 34.98 5.55
CA LEU A 659 13.64 34.92 4.25
C LEU A 659 12.71 34.68 3.05
N ARG A 660 11.46 34.25 3.26
CA ARG A 660 10.51 34.02 2.16
C ARG A 660 10.20 35.32 1.42
N PRO A 661 10.06 35.30 0.08
CA PRO A 661 9.41 36.39 -0.63
C PRO A 661 8.00 36.62 -0.08
N GLY A 662 7.61 37.88 0.10
CA GLY A 662 6.22 38.22 0.35
C GLY A 662 5.35 37.80 -0.84
N LEU A 663 4.16 37.24 -0.56
CA LEU A 663 3.17 37.01 -1.60
C LEU A 663 2.61 38.38 -2.03
N PRO A 664 2.64 38.77 -3.32
CA PRO A 664 2.20 40.10 -3.74
C PRO A 664 0.72 40.32 -3.41
N ALA A 665 0.39 41.48 -2.85
CA ALA A 665 -0.99 41.84 -2.53
C ALA A 665 -1.88 41.80 -3.77
N ALA A 666 -3.13 41.37 -3.60
CA ALA A 666 -4.11 41.22 -4.67
C ALA A 666 -5.48 41.86 -4.30
N GLY A 667 -5.43 42.96 -3.55
CA GLY A 667 -6.61 43.64 -3.00
C GLY A 667 -7.00 43.13 -1.61
N THR A 668 -8.17 43.56 -1.15
CA THR A 668 -8.78 43.20 0.14
C THR A 668 -10.27 43.02 -0.09
N VAL A 669 -10.87 42.00 0.53
CA VAL A 669 -12.32 41.73 0.46
C VAL A 669 -12.91 41.65 1.85
N ARG A 670 -14.16 42.07 2.01
CA ARG A 670 -14.87 42.23 3.28
C ARG A 670 -15.79 41.05 3.47
N ILE A 671 -15.35 40.06 4.26
CA ILE A 671 -16.13 38.84 4.47
C ILE A 671 -16.95 38.97 5.75
N ALA A 672 -18.26 38.78 5.61
CA ALA A 672 -19.16 38.63 6.74
C ALA A 672 -19.31 37.16 7.13
N VAL A 673 -19.30 36.89 8.44
CA VAL A 673 -19.49 35.55 9.01
C VAL A 673 -20.65 35.62 10.00
N VAL A 674 -21.59 34.69 9.88
CA VAL A 674 -22.78 34.60 10.73
C VAL A 674 -22.69 33.34 11.58
N GLN A 675 -22.87 33.49 12.90
CA GLN A 675 -22.80 32.41 13.88
C GLN A 675 -24.07 32.42 14.76
N PRO A 676 -25.04 31.52 14.52
CA PRO A 676 -26.26 31.43 15.33
C PRO A 676 -26.02 30.82 16.72
N GLY A 677 -25.08 29.88 16.85
CA GLY A 677 -24.93 29.06 18.04
C GLY A 677 -26.05 28.00 18.17
N VAL A 678 -26.06 27.26 19.28
CA VAL A 678 -27.05 26.18 19.50
C VAL A 678 -28.45 26.78 19.68
N MET A 679 -29.41 26.35 18.88
CA MET A 679 -30.82 26.76 18.97
C MET A 679 -31.74 25.56 19.11
N ASP A 680 -32.79 25.77 19.89
CA ASP A 680 -33.88 24.85 20.17
C ASP A 680 -35.19 25.69 20.22
N PRO A 681 -36.12 25.54 19.26
CA PRO A 681 -36.09 24.57 18.15
C PRO A 681 -35.00 24.87 17.11
N PRO A 682 -34.52 23.84 16.36
CA PRO A 682 -33.59 24.01 15.24
C PRO A 682 -34.09 24.92 14.09
N GLU A 683 -35.41 25.08 13.97
CA GLU A 683 -36.07 25.75 12.84
C GLU A 683 -35.84 27.27 12.84
N ASP A 684 -35.60 27.86 14.00
CA ASP A 684 -35.37 29.30 14.19
C ASP A 684 -34.02 29.77 13.63
N ARG A 685 -33.08 28.85 13.33
CA ARG A 685 -31.71 29.17 12.88
C ARG A 685 -31.70 30.09 11.65
N GLN A 686 -32.43 29.69 10.61
CA GLN A 686 -32.49 30.46 9.37
C GLN A 686 -33.10 31.86 9.59
N ALA A 687 -34.10 31.99 10.46
CA ALA A 687 -34.70 33.28 10.77
C ALA A 687 -33.72 34.20 11.53
N PHE A 688 -32.99 33.65 12.50
CA PHE A 688 -31.92 34.37 13.19
C PHE A 688 -30.78 34.76 12.26
N GLU A 689 -30.29 33.84 11.40
CA GLU A 689 -29.18 34.12 10.49
C GLU A 689 -29.58 35.17 9.44
N ALA A 690 -30.82 35.14 8.95
CA ALA A 690 -31.38 36.19 8.10
C ALA A 690 -31.42 37.55 8.83
N ALA A 691 -31.91 37.59 10.07
CA ALA A 691 -31.97 38.82 10.87
C ALA A 691 -30.57 39.37 11.21
N ALA A 692 -29.63 38.51 11.58
CA ALA A 692 -28.23 38.87 11.84
C ALA A 692 -27.51 39.34 10.57
N THR A 693 -27.84 38.77 9.40
CA THR A 693 -27.36 39.23 8.09
C THR A 693 -27.95 40.60 7.73
N ALA A 694 -29.23 40.85 8.00
CA ALA A 694 -29.87 42.14 7.74
C ALA A 694 -29.24 43.29 8.57
N GLN A 695 -28.73 43.00 9.78
CA GLN A 695 -27.97 43.95 10.61
C GLN A 695 -26.60 44.35 9.99
N LEU A 696 -26.16 43.70 8.92
CA LEU A 696 -24.97 44.08 8.15
C LEU A 696 -25.25 45.14 7.08
N ALA A 697 -26.49 45.60 6.94
CA ALA A 697 -26.85 46.68 6.02
C ALA A 697 -25.97 47.92 6.23
N GLY A 698 -25.51 48.53 5.15
CA GLY A 698 -24.56 49.65 5.18
C GLY A 698 -23.10 49.25 5.47
N GLN A 699 -22.83 48.07 6.02
CA GLN A 699 -21.46 47.59 6.24
C GLN A 699 -20.79 47.08 4.95
N ARG A 700 -21.53 46.89 3.85
CA ARG A 700 -21.02 46.49 2.52
C ARG A 700 -20.00 45.34 2.55
N PRO A 701 -20.40 44.12 2.99
CA PRO A 701 -19.59 42.93 2.78
C PRO A 701 -19.60 42.52 1.30
N ASP A 702 -18.51 41.92 0.81
CA ASP A 702 -18.43 41.35 -0.53
C ASP A 702 -19.02 39.93 -0.61
N LEU A 703 -19.04 39.21 0.54
CA LEU A 703 -19.60 37.87 0.68
C LEU A 703 -20.06 37.66 2.13
N VAL A 704 -21.24 37.07 2.32
CA VAL A 704 -21.74 36.61 3.62
C VAL A 704 -21.64 35.08 3.70
N VAL A 705 -21.13 34.54 4.80
CA VAL A 705 -20.92 33.10 4.99
C VAL A 705 -21.65 32.59 6.23
N TRP A 706 -22.65 31.75 6.03
CA TRP A 706 -23.37 31.03 7.09
C TRP A 706 -22.72 29.67 7.39
N GLY A 707 -23.07 29.05 8.52
CA GLY A 707 -22.49 27.78 8.95
C GLY A 707 -22.93 26.55 8.15
N GLU A 708 -22.48 25.36 8.55
CA GLU A 708 -23.00 24.09 8.03
C GLU A 708 -24.36 23.74 8.66
N SER A 709 -25.32 23.24 7.86
CA SER A 709 -26.70 22.93 8.28
C SER A 709 -27.51 24.15 8.76
N SER A 710 -27.43 25.24 8.01
CA SER A 710 -28.05 26.54 8.30
C SER A 710 -29.41 26.72 7.62
N VAL A 711 -29.61 26.11 6.45
CA VAL A 711 -30.83 26.28 5.63
C VAL A 711 -31.46 24.94 5.20
N THR A 712 -32.76 24.98 4.93
CA THR A 712 -33.47 23.94 4.16
C THR A 712 -33.73 24.48 2.76
N TYR A 713 -33.43 23.69 1.72
CA TYR A 713 -33.54 24.09 0.31
C TYR A 713 -34.99 24.08 -0.24
N GLU A 714 -35.93 24.70 0.49
CA GLU A 714 -37.30 24.90 0.03
C GLU A 714 -37.41 26.14 -0.87
N PRO A 715 -38.22 26.15 -1.95
CA PRO A 715 -38.31 27.27 -2.88
C PRO A 715 -38.62 28.63 -2.22
N GLY A 716 -39.54 28.66 -1.24
CA GLY A 716 -39.87 29.89 -0.51
C GLY A 716 -38.73 30.41 0.37
N ARG A 717 -37.98 29.50 1.01
CA ARG A 717 -36.78 29.81 1.81
C ARG A 717 -35.68 30.41 0.93
N ILE A 718 -35.47 29.87 -0.26
CA ILE A 718 -34.46 30.37 -1.22
C ILE A 718 -34.88 31.73 -1.81
N ALA A 719 -36.16 31.93 -2.12
CA ALA A 719 -36.68 33.23 -2.55
C ALA A 719 -36.47 34.34 -1.50
N ALA A 720 -36.63 34.02 -0.21
CA ALA A 720 -36.34 34.95 0.88
C ALA A 720 -34.85 35.34 0.95
N LEU A 721 -33.94 34.38 0.71
CA LEU A 721 -32.49 34.65 0.67
C LEU A 721 -32.09 35.51 -0.54
N GLN A 722 -32.75 35.37 -1.70
CA GLN A 722 -32.57 36.25 -2.86
C GLN A 722 -33.02 37.70 -2.58
N VAL A 723 -34.08 37.89 -1.79
CA VAL A 723 -34.51 39.21 -1.32
C VAL A 723 -33.47 39.81 -0.38
N LEU A 724 -32.97 39.02 0.58
CA LEU A 724 -31.94 39.44 1.52
C LEU A 724 -30.62 39.82 0.83
N SER A 725 -30.17 39.02 -0.14
CA SER A 725 -29.00 39.33 -0.99
C SER A 725 -29.17 40.67 -1.72
N ARG A 726 -30.33 40.91 -2.35
CA ARG A 726 -30.66 42.20 -3.01
C ARG A 726 -30.66 43.39 -2.05
N GLN A 727 -31.17 43.22 -0.84
CA GLN A 727 -31.23 44.29 0.17
C GLN A 727 -29.85 44.63 0.73
N LEU A 728 -28.99 43.63 0.92
CA LEU A 728 -27.64 43.81 1.44
C LEU A 728 -26.64 44.29 0.35
N GLY A 729 -26.89 43.94 -0.91
CA GLY A 729 -25.98 44.18 -2.02
C GLY A 729 -24.77 43.23 -2.02
N ALA A 730 -24.97 41.98 -1.58
CA ALA A 730 -23.92 40.97 -1.42
C ALA A 730 -24.46 39.55 -1.65
N ASP A 731 -23.59 38.65 -2.11
CA ASP A 731 -23.92 37.23 -2.23
C ASP A 731 -23.88 36.52 -0.86
N LEU A 732 -24.73 35.50 -0.70
CA LEU A 732 -24.86 34.70 0.52
C LEU A 732 -24.42 33.26 0.25
N LEU A 733 -23.32 32.82 0.85
CA LEU A 733 -22.93 31.41 0.89
C LEU A 733 -23.62 30.72 2.07
N VAL A 734 -24.60 29.87 1.77
CA VAL A 734 -25.38 29.08 2.73
C VAL A 734 -25.07 27.58 2.56
N ASN A 735 -25.48 26.76 3.54
CA ASN A 735 -25.29 25.31 3.48
C ASN A 735 -26.46 24.58 4.15
N GLY A 736 -26.85 23.43 3.59
CA GLY A 736 -28.02 22.65 4.01
C GLY A 736 -27.99 21.22 3.49
N SER A 737 -29.05 20.46 3.81
CA SER A 737 -29.30 19.13 3.25
C SER A 737 -30.08 19.26 1.94
N ALA A 738 -29.53 18.73 0.85
CA ALA A 738 -30.10 18.73 -0.49
C ALA A 738 -30.53 17.29 -0.88
N PRO A 739 -31.84 16.96 -0.89
CA PRO A 739 -32.30 15.62 -1.23
C PRO A 739 -32.07 15.28 -2.71
N GLN A 740 -31.54 14.09 -3.00
CA GLN A 740 -31.36 13.65 -4.39
C GLN A 740 -32.60 12.88 -4.89
N PRO A 741 -33.32 13.37 -5.92
CA PRO A 741 -34.51 12.71 -6.45
C PRO A 741 -34.26 11.26 -6.86
N GLY A 742 -35.21 10.38 -6.51
CA GLY A 742 -35.12 8.95 -6.80
C GLY A 742 -34.20 8.14 -5.88
N THR A 743 -33.64 8.75 -4.83
CA THR A 743 -32.82 8.05 -3.83
C THR A 743 -33.31 8.34 -2.40
N THR A 744 -32.84 7.56 -1.43
CA THR A 744 -33.08 7.79 0.01
C THR A 744 -31.94 8.57 0.69
N GLY A 745 -31.08 9.22 -0.10
CA GLY A 745 -29.93 9.97 0.38
C GLY A 745 -29.97 11.43 -0.07
N ASP A 746 -29.23 12.25 0.66
CA ASP A 746 -29.11 13.69 0.51
C ASP A 746 -27.63 14.08 0.47
N TYR A 747 -27.32 15.17 -0.21
CA TYR A 747 -26.01 15.81 -0.12
C TYR A 747 -25.99 16.83 1.00
N ASN A 748 -24.82 16.97 1.64
CA ASN A 748 -24.49 18.16 2.42
C ASN A 748 -23.96 19.18 1.41
N GLU A 749 -24.81 20.11 0.99
CA GLU A 749 -24.60 21.02 -0.14
C GLU A 749 -24.42 22.45 0.36
N SER A 750 -23.38 23.13 -0.12
CA SER A 750 -23.21 24.58 -0.01
C SER A 750 -23.70 25.27 -1.28
N ALA A 751 -24.52 26.30 -1.16
CA ALA A 751 -25.07 27.07 -2.27
C ALA A 751 -24.70 28.55 -2.15
N LEU A 752 -24.29 29.15 -3.27
CA LEU A 752 -24.11 30.60 -3.38
C LEU A 752 -25.41 31.23 -3.89
N ILE A 753 -26.04 32.08 -3.09
CA ILE A 753 -27.28 32.77 -3.41
C ILE A 753 -26.97 34.23 -3.70
N GLY A 754 -27.18 34.63 -4.95
CA GLY A 754 -27.11 36.02 -5.38
C GLY A 754 -28.48 36.64 -5.63
N PRO A 755 -28.53 37.89 -6.13
CA PRO A 755 -29.77 38.64 -6.28
C PRO A 755 -30.73 38.05 -7.32
N GLY A 756 -30.21 37.28 -8.28
CA GLY A 756 -30.96 36.60 -9.34
C GLY A 756 -31.24 35.11 -9.10
N GLY A 757 -30.73 34.51 -8.03
CA GLY A 757 -30.91 33.07 -7.76
C GLY A 757 -29.67 32.36 -7.22
N VAL A 758 -29.68 31.03 -7.33
CA VAL A 758 -28.51 30.19 -7.02
C VAL A 758 -27.47 30.37 -8.13
N LEU A 759 -26.28 30.88 -7.78
CA LEU A 759 -25.17 31.13 -8.70
C LEU A 759 -24.28 29.89 -8.90
N GLY A 760 -24.27 28.98 -7.92
CA GLY A 760 -23.57 27.70 -7.99
C GLY A 760 -23.69 26.92 -6.69
N THR A 761 -23.42 25.61 -6.74
CA THR A 761 -23.46 24.73 -5.57
C THR A 761 -22.21 23.85 -5.45
N TYR A 762 -22.01 23.25 -4.27
CA TYR A 762 -20.89 22.36 -3.94
C TYR A 762 -21.34 21.26 -2.98
N ASP A 763 -21.20 20.01 -3.41
CA ASP A 763 -21.49 18.82 -2.60
C ASP A 763 -20.25 18.32 -1.84
N LYS A 764 -20.42 18.07 -0.54
CA LYS A 764 -19.37 17.53 0.34
C LYS A 764 -18.75 16.23 -0.20
N ILE A 765 -17.43 16.25 -0.41
CA ILE A 765 -16.64 15.14 -0.95
C ILE A 765 -16.07 14.24 0.16
N ARG A 766 -15.66 14.78 1.31
CA ARG A 766 -15.11 13.99 2.44
C ARG A 766 -16.11 13.91 3.59
N LEU A 767 -17.00 12.93 3.48
CA LEU A 767 -17.92 12.58 4.54
C LEU A 767 -17.20 12.09 5.81
N VAL A 768 -17.77 12.41 6.97
CA VAL A 768 -17.32 11.98 8.31
C VAL A 768 -17.68 10.51 8.54
N PRO A 769 -16.70 9.62 8.82
CA PRO A 769 -16.99 8.24 9.18
C PRO A 769 -17.81 8.15 10.47
N PHE A 770 -18.83 7.29 10.46
CA PHE A 770 -19.85 7.09 11.49
C PHE A 770 -20.79 8.29 11.73
N GLY A 771 -20.34 9.53 11.51
CA GLY A 771 -21.17 10.74 11.62
C GLY A 771 -22.11 10.98 10.43
N GLU A 772 -21.64 10.73 9.20
CA GLU A 772 -22.39 10.97 7.94
C GLU A 772 -22.60 9.69 7.11
N TYR A 773 -21.81 8.65 7.35
CA TYR A 773 -21.98 7.33 6.74
C TYR A 773 -21.32 6.26 7.61
N ILE A 774 -21.78 5.01 7.54
CA ILE A 774 -21.13 3.90 8.25
C ILE A 774 -20.15 3.16 7.29
N PRO A 775 -18.82 3.16 7.56
CA PRO A 775 -17.88 2.33 6.82
C PRO A 775 -18.25 0.85 6.92
N LEU A 776 -18.23 0.11 5.81
CA LEU A 776 -18.59 -1.31 5.77
C LEU A 776 -19.96 -1.60 6.43
N ARG A 777 -20.98 -0.75 6.17
CA ARG A 777 -22.33 -0.85 6.76
C ARG A 777 -22.95 -2.27 6.79
N PRO A 778 -22.76 -3.18 5.82
CA PRO A 778 -23.24 -4.56 5.94
C PRO A 778 -22.64 -5.39 7.10
N LEU A 779 -21.49 -4.97 7.66
CA LEU A 779 -20.81 -5.59 8.80
C LEU A 779 -20.91 -4.76 10.09
N LEU A 780 -21.01 -3.44 9.95
CA LEU A 780 -20.95 -2.48 11.06
C LEU A 780 -22.25 -1.69 11.29
N GLY A 781 -23.31 -1.94 10.52
CA GLY A 781 -24.58 -1.21 10.57
C GLY A 781 -25.28 -1.27 11.93
N TRP A 782 -25.10 -2.37 12.67
CA TRP A 782 -25.58 -2.52 14.06
C TRP A 782 -25.04 -1.45 15.01
N LEU A 783 -23.93 -0.77 14.68
CA LEU A 783 -23.44 0.36 15.48
C LEU A 783 -24.41 1.56 15.46
N ALA A 784 -25.28 1.69 14.46
CA ALA A 784 -26.34 2.72 14.44
C ALA A 784 -27.37 2.54 15.56
N GLU A 785 -27.57 1.30 16.02
CA GLU A 785 -28.54 0.96 17.08
C GLU A 785 -27.94 1.15 18.49
N VAL A 786 -26.61 1.21 18.60
CA VAL A 786 -25.86 1.21 19.87
C VAL A 786 -25.02 2.50 20.06
N SER A 787 -25.06 3.43 19.10
CA SER A 787 -24.34 4.71 19.14
C SER A 787 -25.07 5.78 18.34
N ARG A 788 -24.65 7.05 18.44
CA ARG A 788 -25.22 8.16 17.64
C ARG A 788 -24.67 8.19 16.20
N ALA A 789 -24.54 7.03 15.56
CA ALA A 789 -24.06 6.93 14.19
C ALA A 789 -25.19 7.17 13.16
N ALA A 790 -24.83 7.61 11.96
CA ALA A 790 -25.77 8.04 10.93
C ALA A 790 -26.84 6.96 10.58
N PRO A 791 -28.15 7.25 10.71
CA PRO A 791 -29.21 6.29 10.41
C PRO A 791 -29.39 6.09 8.89
N THR A 792 -29.16 7.12 8.09
CA THR A 792 -29.01 7.07 6.62
C THR A 792 -27.57 7.45 6.26
N ASN A 793 -27.11 7.08 5.07
CA ASN A 793 -25.81 7.56 4.58
C ASN A 793 -26.08 8.79 3.71
N HIS A 794 -25.40 9.90 3.98
CA HIS A 794 -25.35 11.01 3.03
C HIS A 794 -24.69 10.55 1.71
N LEU A 795 -25.11 11.18 0.61
CA LEU A 795 -24.45 11.08 -0.67
C LEU A 795 -23.14 11.88 -0.66
N ARG A 796 -22.29 11.60 -1.63
CA ARG A 796 -20.91 12.12 -1.68
C ARG A 796 -20.68 12.86 -2.99
N GLY A 797 -20.27 14.12 -2.92
CA GLY A 797 -19.81 14.89 -4.06
C GLY A 797 -18.63 14.22 -4.79
N ASP A 798 -18.60 14.34 -6.11
CA ASP A 798 -17.63 13.69 -6.99
C ASP A 798 -16.53 14.63 -7.48
N HIS A 799 -16.75 15.96 -7.46
CA HIS A 799 -15.80 16.96 -7.92
C HIS A 799 -15.66 18.20 -7.01
N THR A 800 -14.53 18.87 -7.17
CA THR A 800 -14.11 20.10 -6.48
C THR A 800 -14.61 21.33 -7.24
N VAL A 801 -15.11 22.34 -6.54
CA VAL A 801 -15.77 23.52 -7.12
C VAL A 801 -15.17 24.80 -6.55
N VAL A 802 -14.88 25.73 -7.46
CA VAL A 802 -14.52 27.12 -7.12
C VAL A 802 -15.68 27.99 -7.58
N MET A 803 -16.23 28.77 -6.66
CA MET A 803 -17.35 29.69 -6.88
C MET A 803 -16.83 31.10 -7.19
N GLN A 804 -17.64 31.88 -7.90
CA GLN A 804 -17.41 33.31 -8.10
C GLN A 804 -18.57 34.12 -7.54
N SER A 805 -18.20 35.14 -6.77
CA SER A 805 -19.00 36.32 -6.44
C SER A 805 -18.43 37.51 -7.22
N ASP A 806 -19.17 38.62 -7.30
CA ASP A 806 -18.78 39.81 -8.10
C ASP A 806 -17.35 40.33 -7.82
N ALA A 807 -16.87 40.21 -6.57
CA ALA A 807 -15.56 40.69 -6.15
C ALA A 807 -14.50 39.58 -5.94
N LEU A 808 -14.88 38.31 -5.89
CA LEU A 808 -14.02 37.24 -5.37
C LEU A 808 -14.30 35.85 -5.95
N THR A 809 -13.22 35.18 -6.34
CA THR A 809 -13.18 33.73 -6.64
C THR A 809 -12.77 32.95 -5.39
N PHE A 810 -13.65 32.13 -4.83
CA PHE A 810 -13.40 31.40 -3.58
C PHE A 810 -13.79 29.92 -3.68
N ALA A 811 -13.32 29.08 -2.76
CA ALA A 811 -13.71 27.69 -2.69
C ALA A 811 -14.46 27.36 -1.39
N PRO A 812 -15.73 26.93 -1.45
CA PRO A 812 -16.42 26.34 -0.30
C PRO A 812 -15.84 24.96 0.00
N LEU A 813 -15.65 24.67 1.28
CA LEU A 813 -15.24 23.38 1.81
C LEU A 813 -16.02 23.14 3.10
N ILE A 814 -16.53 21.93 3.30
CA ILE A 814 -17.49 21.67 4.36
C ILE A 814 -16.83 20.89 5.50
N CYS A 815 -16.76 21.53 6.66
CA CYS A 815 -16.52 20.91 7.95
C CYS A 815 -15.20 20.10 8.00
N PHE A 816 -15.29 18.77 8.02
CA PHE A 816 -14.18 17.83 8.09
C PHE A 816 -13.16 17.99 6.94
N GLU A 817 -13.57 18.59 5.82
CA GLU A 817 -12.73 18.86 4.64
C GLU A 817 -11.55 19.79 4.94
N SER A 818 -11.70 20.69 5.90
CA SER A 818 -10.61 21.54 6.44
C SER A 818 -9.38 20.75 6.89
N ALA A 819 -9.55 19.51 7.37
CA ALA A 819 -8.47 18.67 7.82
C ALA A 819 -7.55 18.23 6.66
N PHE A 820 -8.08 18.11 5.43
CA PHE A 820 -7.40 17.49 4.30
C PHE A 820 -6.53 18.49 3.51
N PRO A 821 -5.18 18.34 3.51
CA PRO A 821 -4.30 19.24 2.76
C PRO A 821 -4.56 19.17 1.25
N ASP A 822 -4.90 17.99 0.73
CA ASP A 822 -5.13 17.76 -0.70
C ASP A 822 -6.34 18.52 -1.24
N MET A 823 -7.36 18.79 -0.41
CA MET A 823 -8.55 19.52 -0.83
C MET A 823 -8.25 21.01 -1.06
N ALA A 824 -7.77 21.70 -0.01
CA ALA A 824 -7.37 23.10 -0.10
C ALA A 824 -6.37 23.34 -1.24
N ARG A 825 -5.38 22.45 -1.40
CA ARG A 825 -4.41 22.52 -2.51
C ARG A 825 -5.06 22.36 -3.88
N THR A 826 -6.07 21.48 -4.02
CA THR A 826 -6.76 21.26 -5.30
C THR A 826 -7.59 22.48 -5.68
N GLU A 827 -8.32 23.09 -4.75
CA GLU A 827 -9.12 24.27 -5.03
C GLU A 827 -8.27 25.51 -5.36
N VAL A 828 -7.15 25.70 -4.64
CA VAL A 828 -6.22 26.79 -4.96
C VAL A 828 -5.51 26.56 -6.30
N ALA A 829 -5.33 25.31 -6.73
CA ALA A 829 -4.84 25.00 -8.08
C ALA A 829 -5.91 25.23 -9.17
N ARG A 830 -7.20 25.24 -8.82
CA ARG A 830 -8.32 25.61 -9.71
C ARG A 830 -8.58 27.12 -9.79
N GLY A 831 -7.92 27.93 -8.97
CA GLY A 831 -7.98 29.40 -9.03
C GLY A 831 -8.51 30.09 -7.78
N ALA A 832 -8.93 29.35 -6.74
CA ALA A 832 -9.46 29.94 -5.51
C ALA A 832 -8.49 30.96 -4.88
N GLN A 833 -8.99 32.17 -4.64
CA GLN A 833 -8.29 33.28 -3.98
C GLN A 833 -8.52 33.28 -2.46
N LEU A 834 -9.67 32.76 -2.01
CA LEU A 834 -10.07 32.54 -0.62
C LEU A 834 -10.52 31.09 -0.40
N LEU A 835 -10.18 30.51 0.76
CA LEU A 835 -10.74 29.24 1.24
C LEU A 835 -11.84 29.53 2.26
N VAL A 836 -13.04 28.96 2.08
CA VAL A 836 -14.18 29.18 2.97
C VAL A 836 -14.64 27.84 3.54
N TYR A 837 -14.54 27.70 4.86
CA TYR A 837 -14.90 26.50 5.60
C TYR A 837 -16.22 26.71 6.35
N GLN A 838 -17.29 26.04 5.92
CA GLN A 838 -18.58 26.03 6.62
C GLN A 838 -18.64 24.80 7.54
N SER A 839 -18.90 24.97 8.84
CA SER A 839 -18.85 23.86 9.80
C SER A 839 -19.93 23.90 10.89
N SER A 840 -20.19 22.74 11.49
CA SER A 840 -21.08 22.58 12.64
C SER A 840 -20.44 21.64 13.64
N THR A 841 -20.21 22.12 14.87
CA THR A 841 -19.67 21.29 15.97
C THR A 841 -20.74 20.97 17.01
N SER A 842 -22.01 20.95 16.61
CA SER A 842 -23.19 20.88 17.49
C SER A 842 -23.16 19.70 18.46
N THR A 843 -22.56 18.59 18.04
CA THR A 843 -22.37 17.35 18.82
C THR A 843 -21.26 17.44 19.88
N PHE A 844 -20.37 18.43 19.80
CA PHE A 844 -19.10 18.50 20.55
C PHE A 844 -18.91 19.84 21.30
N GLN A 845 -20.00 20.47 21.73
CA GLN A 845 -19.97 21.74 22.47
C GLN A 845 -19.16 21.67 23.76
N GLY A 846 -18.47 22.76 24.10
CA GLY A 846 -17.67 22.88 25.33
C GLY A 846 -16.42 21.98 25.33
N SER A 847 -16.04 21.40 24.20
CA SER A 847 -14.94 20.45 24.07
C SER A 847 -13.78 20.98 23.21
N TRP A 848 -12.64 20.30 23.28
CA TRP A 848 -11.47 20.67 22.47
C TRP A 848 -11.71 20.53 20.96
N ALA A 849 -12.74 19.81 20.51
CA ALA A 849 -13.07 19.66 19.09
C ALA A 849 -13.25 21.00 18.38
N GLN A 850 -13.92 21.96 19.03
CA GLN A 850 -14.30 23.24 18.42
C GLN A 850 -13.10 24.12 18.06
N PRO A 851 -12.15 24.42 18.98
CA PRO A 851 -10.93 25.13 18.63
C PRO A 851 -9.93 24.24 17.86
N GLN A 852 -9.95 22.90 18.01
CA GLN A 852 -9.19 21.99 17.14
C GLN A 852 -9.58 22.17 15.67
N HIS A 853 -10.88 22.23 15.37
CA HIS A 853 -11.40 22.38 14.02
C HIS A 853 -11.00 23.72 13.39
N ALA A 854 -11.32 24.84 14.06
CA ALA A 854 -11.01 26.18 13.55
C ALA A 854 -9.51 26.40 13.32
N SER A 855 -8.64 25.77 14.12
CA SER A 855 -7.18 25.87 13.94
C SER A 855 -6.66 25.31 12.59
N LEU A 856 -7.41 24.40 11.96
CA LEU A 856 -7.01 23.79 10.69
C LEU A 856 -7.04 24.80 9.55
N ALA A 857 -7.92 25.81 9.59
CA ALA A 857 -7.98 26.89 8.62
C ALA A 857 -6.65 27.68 8.56
N ALA A 858 -6.02 27.96 9.71
CA ALA A 858 -4.70 28.61 9.76
C ALA A 858 -3.61 27.77 9.09
N VAL A 859 -3.64 26.45 9.28
CA VAL A 859 -2.70 25.50 8.66
C VAL A 859 -2.90 25.48 7.15
N ARG A 860 -4.15 25.36 6.67
CA ARG A 860 -4.50 25.39 5.25
C ARG A 860 -4.11 26.70 4.57
N ALA A 861 -4.25 27.82 5.28
CA ALA A 861 -3.85 29.13 4.79
C ALA A 861 -2.34 29.19 4.51
N VAL A 862 -1.50 28.86 5.50
CA VAL A 862 -0.02 28.85 5.35
C VAL A 862 0.44 27.84 4.30
N GLU A 863 -0.20 26.69 4.21
CA GLU A 863 0.15 25.65 3.25
C GLU A 863 -0.08 26.08 1.80
N THR A 864 -1.21 26.71 1.52
CA THR A 864 -1.61 27.08 0.15
C THR A 864 -1.15 28.48 -0.25
N GLY A 865 -0.95 29.37 0.73
CA GLY A 865 -0.72 30.80 0.51
C GLY A 865 -1.99 31.58 0.22
N ARG A 866 -3.15 31.14 0.74
CA ARG A 866 -4.44 31.83 0.60
C ARG A 866 -5.03 32.17 1.97
N PRO A 867 -5.75 33.29 2.14
CA PRO A 867 -6.55 33.49 3.33
C PRO A 867 -7.59 32.37 3.50
N ALA A 868 -8.03 32.17 4.74
CA ALA A 868 -9.02 31.16 5.09
C ALA A 868 -10.04 31.71 6.10
N VAL A 869 -11.33 31.55 5.78
CA VAL A 869 -12.48 31.85 6.64
C VAL A 869 -13.04 30.53 7.15
N HIS A 870 -13.33 30.44 8.44
CA HIS A 870 -14.04 29.34 9.08
C HIS A 870 -15.30 29.89 9.72
N SER A 871 -16.45 29.62 9.11
CA SER A 871 -17.78 29.99 9.59
C SER A 871 -18.42 28.77 10.26
N ALA A 872 -18.73 28.88 11.54
CA ALA A 872 -19.30 27.81 12.33
C ALA A 872 -20.76 28.12 12.69
N LEU A 873 -21.70 27.23 12.34
CA LEU A 873 -23.07 27.26 12.85
C LEU A 873 -23.04 27.26 14.39
N THR A 874 -22.26 26.32 14.92
CA THR A 874 -21.94 26.19 16.34
C THR A 874 -20.47 25.82 16.49
N GLY A 875 -19.77 26.46 17.42
CA GLY A 875 -18.32 26.33 17.58
C GLY A 875 -17.58 27.62 17.30
N VAL A 876 -16.30 27.52 17.00
CA VAL A 876 -15.43 28.68 16.81
C VAL A 876 -15.48 29.15 15.37
N SER A 877 -15.94 30.38 15.13
CA SER A 877 -15.69 31.06 13.85
C SER A 877 -14.37 31.81 13.88
N ALA A 878 -13.59 31.74 12.81
CA ALA A 878 -12.26 32.36 12.75
C ALA A 878 -11.87 32.76 11.32
N VAL A 879 -11.05 33.81 11.21
CA VAL A 879 -10.55 34.33 9.93
C VAL A 879 -9.02 34.43 10.00
N PHE A 880 -8.33 33.92 8.99
CA PHE A 880 -6.87 33.90 8.90
C PHE A 880 -6.38 34.48 7.56
N GLY A 881 -5.31 35.27 7.62
CA GLY A 881 -4.58 35.72 6.43
C GLY A 881 -3.78 34.59 5.77
N ALA A 882 -3.29 34.83 4.56
CA ALA A 882 -2.51 33.86 3.77
C ALA A 882 -1.21 33.36 4.42
N ASP A 883 -0.72 34.05 5.45
CA ASP A 883 0.43 33.66 6.25
C ASP A 883 0.05 32.97 7.58
N GLY A 884 -1.23 32.67 7.79
CA GLY A 884 -1.76 32.09 9.02
C GLY A 884 -1.99 33.10 10.14
N ARG A 885 -1.75 34.40 9.93
CA ARG A 885 -2.04 35.44 10.92
C ARG A 885 -3.54 35.49 11.20
N LEU A 886 -3.90 35.39 12.48
CA LEU A 886 -5.28 35.55 12.93
C LEU A 886 -5.78 36.98 12.67
N LEU A 887 -6.94 37.09 12.03
CA LEU A 887 -7.63 38.36 11.75
C LEU A 887 -8.87 38.51 12.64
N ALA A 888 -9.65 37.44 12.84
CA ALA A 888 -10.78 37.40 13.76
C ALA A 888 -10.93 36.02 14.43
N TRP A 889 -11.40 35.99 15.67
CA TRP A 889 -11.69 34.76 16.42
C TRP A 889 -12.90 34.95 17.33
N HIS A 890 -13.98 34.23 17.06
CA HIS A 890 -15.21 34.25 17.83
C HIS A 890 -15.41 32.89 18.51
N PRO A 891 -15.50 32.84 19.85
CA PRO A 891 -15.62 31.58 20.59
C PRO A 891 -16.99 30.91 20.37
N ALA A 892 -17.13 29.65 20.80
CA ALA A 892 -18.38 28.89 20.71
C ALA A 892 -19.58 29.52 21.47
N SER A 893 -19.32 30.45 22.38
CA SER A 893 -20.34 31.23 23.10
C SER A 893 -20.82 32.48 22.34
N TYR A 894 -20.14 32.90 21.28
CA TYR A 894 -20.55 34.04 20.47
C TYR A 894 -21.82 33.72 19.67
N ARG A 895 -22.69 34.73 19.51
CA ARG A 895 -23.87 34.70 18.64
C ARG A 895 -24.01 36.05 17.94
N GLY A 896 -24.34 36.02 16.65
CA GLY A 896 -24.49 37.21 15.82
C GLY A 896 -23.66 37.14 14.54
N ALA A 897 -23.42 38.28 13.91
CA ALA A 897 -22.62 38.39 12.69
C ALA A 897 -21.47 39.40 12.86
N PHE A 898 -20.36 39.18 12.15
CA PHE A 898 -19.21 40.07 12.14
C PHE A 898 -18.60 40.18 10.73
N VAL A 899 -18.05 41.35 10.39
CA VAL A 899 -17.35 41.60 9.12
C VAL A 899 -15.84 41.70 9.37
N THR A 900 -15.03 41.09 8.52
CA THR A 900 -13.56 41.15 8.58
C THR A 900 -13.00 41.54 7.22
N ASP A 901 -12.07 42.49 7.21
CA ASP A 901 -11.29 42.83 6.02
C ASP A 901 -10.19 41.78 5.82
N VAL A 902 -10.25 41.05 4.71
CA VAL A 902 -9.39 39.91 4.39
C VAL A 902 -8.43 40.28 3.25
N PRO A 903 -7.12 40.48 3.52
CA PRO A 903 -6.15 40.77 2.48
C PRO A 903 -5.98 39.58 1.54
N LEU A 904 -6.22 39.80 0.25
CA LEU A 904 -5.95 38.82 -0.80
C LEU A 904 -4.48 38.92 -1.23
N VAL A 905 -3.95 37.81 -1.69
CA VAL A 905 -2.60 37.72 -2.25
C VAL A 905 -2.61 36.96 -3.57
N SER A 906 -1.59 37.18 -4.38
CA SER A 906 -1.29 36.42 -5.59
C SER A 906 -0.04 35.57 -5.41
N GLY A 907 0.17 34.59 -6.30
CA GLY A 907 1.24 33.60 -6.16
C GLY A 907 0.83 32.35 -5.39
N VAL A 908 1.81 31.47 -5.15
CA VAL A 908 1.62 30.14 -4.52
C VAL A 908 2.86 29.75 -3.73
N THR A 909 2.69 28.95 -2.68
CA THR A 909 3.80 28.45 -1.85
C THR A 909 4.60 27.33 -2.54
N PRO A 910 5.83 27.05 -2.07
CA PRO A 910 6.57 25.86 -2.49
C PRO A 910 5.81 24.55 -2.23
N TYR A 911 5.08 24.41 -1.12
CA TYR A 911 4.24 23.23 -0.85
C TYR A 911 3.05 23.12 -1.80
N GLN A 912 2.41 24.23 -2.17
CA GLN A 912 1.34 24.23 -3.16
C GLN A 912 1.83 23.65 -4.49
N ARG A 913 3.04 24.03 -4.93
CA ARG A 913 3.70 23.50 -6.15
C ARG A 913 4.16 22.04 -6.01
N ALA A 914 4.94 21.71 -4.96
CA ALA A 914 5.64 20.43 -4.84
C ALA A 914 4.80 19.31 -4.20
N GLY A 915 3.75 19.66 -3.45
CA GLY A 915 2.93 18.71 -2.70
C GLY A 915 3.70 17.94 -1.63
N ASP A 916 3.24 16.72 -1.35
CA ASP A 916 3.63 15.93 -0.16
C ASP A 916 5.02 15.27 -0.23
N TRP A 917 6.02 16.01 -0.73
CA TRP A 917 7.41 15.53 -0.88
C TRP A 917 8.02 15.08 0.46
N MET A 918 7.66 15.72 1.58
CA MET A 918 8.12 15.31 2.92
C MET A 918 7.62 13.90 3.26
N LEU A 919 6.41 13.52 2.83
CA LEU A 919 5.94 12.15 3.02
C LEU A 919 6.80 11.17 2.21
N ALA A 920 7.20 11.51 0.97
CA ALA A 920 8.13 10.72 0.17
C ALA A 920 9.45 10.46 0.91
N VAL A 921 10.03 11.52 1.50
CA VAL A 921 11.27 11.44 2.30
C VAL A 921 11.06 10.57 3.54
N ALA A 922 9.96 10.73 4.26
CA ALA A 922 9.65 9.97 5.47
C ALA A 922 9.52 8.46 5.19
N PHE A 923 8.72 8.07 4.20
CA PHE A 923 8.55 6.66 3.86
C PHE A 923 9.84 6.03 3.31
N SER A 924 10.60 6.75 2.46
CA SER A 924 11.90 6.27 1.97
C SER A 924 12.93 6.08 3.09
N ALA A 925 13.03 7.02 4.03
CA ALA A 925 13.96 6.92 5.16
C ALA A 925 13.61 5.76 6.11
N LEU A 926 12.32 5.59 6.42
CA LEU A 926 11.83 4.46 7.22
C LEU A 926 12.11 3.12 6.54
N ALA A 927 11.84 3.02 5.23
CA ALA A 927 12.11 1.83 4.43
C ALA A 927 13.61 1.50 4.35
N ALA A 928 14.48 2.49 4.11
CA ALA A 928 15.93 2.27 4.12
C ALA A 928 16.41 1.73 5.48
N ALA A 929 15.92 2.31 6.59
CA ALA A 929 16.31 1.92 7.94
C ALA A 929 15.82 0.52 8.34
N ALA A 930 14.59 0.17 7.97
CA ALA A 930 14.02 -1.16 8.19
C ALA A 930 14.60 -2.23 7.25
N GLY A 931 15.02 -1.88 6.04
CA GLY A 931 15.75 -2.77 5.13
C GLY A 931 17.12 -3.14 5.69
N GLN A 932 17.94 -2.13 6.02
CA GLN A 932 19.23 -2.33 6.70
C GLN A 932 19.08 -3.08 8.05
N ALA A 933 17.94 -2.95 8.73
CA ALA A 933 17.67 -3.66 9.97
C ALA A 933 17.55 -5.17 9.78
N THR A 934 16.78 -5.58 8.77
CA THR A 934 16.56 -6.98 8.46
C THR A 934 17.85 -7.63 7.99
N LEU A 935 18.54 -7.01 7.01
CA LEU A 935 19.82 -7.50 6.45
C LEU A 935 20.88 -7.71 7.54
N ARG A 936 21.07 -6.77 8.47
CA ARG A 936 22.04 -6.92 9.58
C ARG A 936 21.63 -7.93 10.65
N SER A 937 20.35 -8.30 10.74
CA SER A 937 19.86 -9.25 11.75
C SER A 937 20.07 -10.71 11.36
N THR A 938 20.32 -10.94 10.07
CA THR A 938 20.35 -12.24 9.38
C THR A 938 21.72 -12.54 8.78
N ALA A 939 22.47 -11.53 8.34
CA ALA A 939 23.89 -11.61 7.99
C ALA A 939 24.84 -11.82 9.19
N ARG A 940 24.34 -12.41 10.30
CA ARG A 940 25.14 -12.95 11.41
C ARG A 940 24.97 -14.48 11.58
N PRO A 941 25.30 -15.31 10.57
CA PRO A 941 25.80 -16.65 10.80
C PRO A 941 27.34 -16.61 10.89
N GLY A 942 27.92 -17.06 12.01
CA GLY A 942 29.38 -17.23 12.12
C GLY A 942 30.19 -15.97 12.47
N ALA A 943 30.16 -15.55 13.73
CA ALA A 943 31.18 -14.67 14.32
C ALA A 943 31.57 -15.18 15.72
N THR A 944 31.83 -16.48 15.78
CA THR A 944 32.51 -17.25 16.83
C THR A 944 33.02 -18.53 16.14
N ARG A 945 34.20 -18.45 15.56
CA ARG A 945 35.14 -19.57 15.61
C ARG A 945 35.95 -19.37 16.88
#